data_AF-A0A7W9LL64-F1
#
_entry.id   AF-A0A7W9LL64-F1
#
_cell.length_a   1.000
_cell.length_b   1.000
_cell.length_c   1.000
_cell.angle_alpha   90.00
_cell.angle_beta   90.00
_cell.angle_gamma   90.00
#
_symmetry.space_group_name_H-M   'P 1'
#
loop_
_entity.id
_entity.type
_entity.pdbx_description
1 polymer ?
#
loop_
_entity_poly.entity_id
_entity_poly.type
_entity_poly.pdbx_seq_one_letter_code
_entity_poly.pdbx_strand_id
1 'polypeptide(L)'
;MTVRIGFGRTDLTPPLGVELAGFGPFLGRRATSVHAPLYARAIAVASGVDGGRWVLVSCDLLGVSAAIVDDVVARVADATGWHPGEVVVHATHNHSGPATVENVGWGEPDERYVAGVAELIARACVEAIAALAPSTVRHAVVPLEEFAHNRMLPSRDPSLIDSGVHVLRVDHGGELAGFVASYSCHPVICCEETSAVHGDYPGEALRIVEAAHPGATGVFLQGALGDINPLYAHGPADESMVALELFAGRFADAVSAGLASAEPLPTDGDAVAVVKQEIPYELAPYDLDELRRRRDEGDEVTAVSLGRTVAALEAGEDVRRPLWMHALRLGPLTLLGYNVEVFHGIKRRLQEAVGENCLVLSTTNGWLGYAPTHDAYEPPADPYPAYEVPIIACHLPFRPDIEDDLVAAGVRAAGLVGGAGSDEDWWRGAVVYECHLPSFRDGSGDGIGDLEGLIEGLDYLRDLGVDAVWTGPFYRSPLLDQGFDVSDYLDVEPVFGSLEKFDRLVAAAHERGIRVIVDYIPNHTSDRHPWFVASRSSRDDPMRDWYVWRDPAPGGGVPNNWTSEAGGSVWEYDEPTGQYYLHSHLVEQPDLNWRNAEVRKALLDVLRFWLDRGADGVRIDVAHMLLKDPEFRDNPAAPGGNHNAFDLQHPDFGTQLHVHDRRHPDTFTALAEIRAVADEYAGSRLTIAEIEAMPWADWAEYYSAGMHLPFPFRLLETHWRADLLRSELAALYAALPDGAWPIVALGNHDRVRLATRLGPAQARVAAVLLLTLAATPCLLYADELGMTDQPVPVERQRDYFARTHGGVSRDPSRTPMPWTDGVNGGFSSAPEASLWLPVSHDVERLNVVAQLADPESMLRLYRALTRLRHASPALRRGSIAFDIPDGGTEAVLAYRRAHGNDQKLVLLNLTDRPASVPVAVTGRVLLSTVSAAGAPMRRVVAEEFELAAGEAVVIDVERDHADH
;
A
#
# COMPACT_ATOMS: atom_id res chain seq x y z
N MET A 1 -29.04 -6.47 -9.55
CA MET A 1 -28.95 -6.15 -10.99
C MET A 1 -28.16 -7.29 -11.61
N THR A 2 -28.65 -7.91 -12.68
CA THR A 2 -28.00 -9.13 -13.24
C THR A 2 -26.71 -8.79 -13.99
N VAL A 3 -25.64 -9.53 -13.70
CA VAL A 3 -24.37 -9.44 -14.45
C VAL A 3 -24.59 -9.78 -15.92
N ARG A 4 -23.85 -9.10 -16.81
CA ARG A 4 -23.82 -9.42 -18.24
C ARG A 4 -22.46 -9.99 -18.60
N ILE A 5 -22.44 -11.11 -19.31
CA ILE A 5 -21.22 -11.75 -19.78
C ILE A 5 -21.34 -12.04 -21.28
N GLY A 6 -20.28 -11.77 -22.03
CA GLY A 6 -20.17 -12.06 -23.45
C GLY A 6 -18.87 -12.78 -23.76
N PHE A 7 -18.86 -13.53 -24.87
CA PHE A 7 -17.70 -14.29 -25.34
C PHE A 7 -17.37 -13.92 -26.79
N GLY A 8 -16.08 -13.95 -27.13
CA GLY A 8 -15.57 -13.66 -28.46
C GLY A 8 -14.40 -14.57 -28.81
N ARG A 9 -14.18 -14.82 -30.10
CA ARG A 9 -13.11 -15.73 -30.54
C ARG A 9 -12.58 -15.39 -31.92
N THR A 10 -11.25 -15.27 -32.00
CA THR A 10 -10.52 -15.08 -33.26
C THR A 10 -9.48 -16.18 -33.47
N ASP A 11 -9.28 -16.62 -34.71
CA ASP A 11 -8.22 -17.55 -35.12
C ASP A 11 -6.84 -16.87 -35.12
N LEU A 12 -5.87 -17.47 -34.42
CA LEU A 12 -4.46 -17.08 -34.31
C LEU A 12 -3.51 -18.09 -34.97
N THR A 13 -4.00 -18.95 -35.86
CA THR A 13 -3.17 -19.97 -36.50
C THR A 13 -2.17 -19.30 -37.45
N PRO A 14 -0.85 -19.48 -37.25
CA PRO A 14 0.13 -18.89 -38.15
C PRO A 14 0.18 -19.63 -39.49
N PRO A 15 0.60 -18.95 -40.58
CA PRO A 15 0.96 -19.63 -41.82
C PRO A 15 2.06 -20.69 -41.58
N LEU A 16 2.06 -21.75 -42.39
CA LEU A 16 3.16 -22.72 -42.37
C LEU A 16 4.49 -22.04 -42.69
N GLY A 17 5.56 -22.48 -42.02
CA GLY A 17 6.89 -21.91 -42.14
C GLY A 17 7.22 -20.83 -41.11
N VAL A 18 6.23 -20.28 -40.39
CA VAL A 18 6.46 -19.42 -39.21
C VAL A 18 7.11 -20.23 -38.11
N GLU A 19 8.02 -19.61 -37.37
CA GLU A 19 8.74 -20.25 -36.27
C GLU A 19 7.86 -20.38 -35.02
N LEU A 20 7.91 -21.54 -34.38
CA LEU A 20 7.19 -21.84 -33.15
C LEU A 20 8.00 -21.39 -31.93
N ALA A 21 7.31 -21.02 -30.86
CA ALA A 21 7.90 -20.48 -29.64
C ALA A 21 8.30 -21.56 -28.62
N GLY A 22 9.35 -21.32 -27.82
CA GLY A 22 9.67 -22.09 -26.62
C GLY A 22 10.42 -23.42 -26.85
N PHE A 23 10.58 -24.19 -25.75
CA PHE A 23 11.41 -25.40 -25.58
C PHE A 23 12.93 -25.18 -25.50
N GLY A 24 13.42 -23.94 -25.33
CA GLY A 24 14.86 -23.69 -25.27
C GLY A 24 15.50 -23.77 -26.67
N PRO A 25 16.75 -24.28 -26.84
CA PRO A 25 17.69 -23.88 -27.89
C PRO A 25 17.39 -24.33 -29.33
N PHE A 26 16.13 -24.56 -29.67
CA PHE A 26 15.69 -25.14 -30.94
C PHE A 26 15.30 -24.06 -31.96
N LEU A 27 16.24 -23.15 -32.24
CA LEU A 27 16.09 -22.16 -33.32
C LEU A 27 15.84 -22.86 -34.66
N GLY A 28 14.85 -22.35 -35.40
CA GLY A 28 14.43 -22.90 -36.68
C GLY A 28 13.33 -23.97 -36.61
N ARG A 29 12.69 -24.20 -35.45
CA ARG A 29 11.48 -25.03 -35.35
C ARG A 29 10.30 -24.34 -36.07
N ARG A 30 10.11 -24.68 -37.34
CA ARG A 30 9.07 -24.08 -38.19
C ARG A 30 7.81 -24.92 -38.24
N ALA A 31 6.65 -24.26 -38.20
CA ALA A 31 5.35 -24.88 -38.40
C ALA A 31 5.31 -25.64 -39.73
N THR A 32 5.25 -26.97 -39.69
CA THR A 32 5.20 -27.84 -40.89
C THR A 32 3.80 -28.36 -41.20
N SER A 33 2.92 -28.37 -40.21
CA SER A 33 1.52 -28.76 -40.32
C SER A 33 0.68 -28.07 -39.24
N VAL A 34 -0.64 -28.13 -39.39
CA VAL A 34 -1.60 -27.67 -38.37
C VAL A 34 -2.38 -28.91 -37.91
N HIS A 35 -2.17 -29.32 -36.67
CA HIS A 35 -2.98 -30.37 -36.03
C HIS A 35 -4.35 -29.79 -35.62
N ALA A 36 -4.33 -28.61 -35.00
CA ALA A 36 -5.53 -27.86 -34.65
C ALA A 36 -5.28 -26.35 -34.69
N PRO A 37 -6.32 -25.54 -34.93
CA PRO A 37 -6.21 -24.09 -34.94
C PRO A 37 -5.92 -23.53 -33.55
N LEU A 38 -5.24 -22.39 -33.52
CA LEU A 38 -5.00 -21.59 -32.31
C LEU A 38 -6.03 -20.47 -32.21
N TYR A 39 -6.37 -20.03 -31.00
CA TYR A 39 -7.36 -18.99 -30.82
C TYR A 39 -6.94 -17.91 -29.80
N ALA A 40 -7.44 -16.70 -30.04
CA ALA A 40 -7.69 -15.68 -29.01
C ALA A 40 -9.15 -15.84 -28.56
N ARG A 41 -9.36 -16.10 -27.27
CA ARG A 41 -10.68 -16.39 -26.68
C ARG A 41 -10.94 -15.41 -25.55
N ALA A 42 -11.96 -14.57 -25.70
CA ALA A 42 -12.24 -13.49 -24.78
C ALA A 42 -13.53 -13.72 -23.99
N ILE A 43 -13.53 -13.27 -22.74
CA ILE A 43 -14.68 -13.14 -21.86
C ILE A 43 -14.79 -11.69 -21.41
N ALA A 44 -15.93 -11.05 -21.67
CA ALA A 44 -16.24 -9.69 -21.22
C ALA A 44 -17.31 -9.75 -20.14
N VAL A 45 -17.14 -8.97 -19.07
CA VAL A 45 -18.05 -8.93 -17.92
C VAL A 45 -18.40 -7.48 -17.59
N ALA A 46 -19.68 -7.21 -17.34
CA ALA A 46 -20.16 -5.89 -16.94
C ALA A 46 -21.36 -5.97 -16.00
N SER A 47 -21.40 -5.12 -14.97
CA SER A 47 -22.58 -4.90 -14.11
C SER A 47 -23.17 -3.50 -14.32
N GLY A 48 -24.51 -3.39 -14.34
CA GLY A 48 -25.22 -2.09 -14.29
C GLY A 48 -24.80 -1.01 -15.30
N VAL A 49 -25.20 0.24 -15.04
CA VAL A 49 -24.68 1.46 -15.73
C VAL A 49 -23.57 2.10 -14.91
N ASP A 50 -23.59 1.92 -13.58
CA ASP A 50 -22.62 2.48 -12.62
C ASP A 50 -21.74 1.40 -11.94
N GLY A 51 -21.80 0.14 -12.42
CA GLY A 51 -21.03 -0.98 -11.86
C GLY A 51 -19.74 -1.27 -12.64
N GLY A 52 -18.80 -2.01 -12.04
CA GLY A 52 -17.54 -2.32 -12.69
C GLY A 52 -17.66 -3.22 -13.92
N ARG A 53 -16.61 -3.23 -14.74
CA ARG A 53 -16.52 -4.01 -15.98
C ARG A 53 -15.07 -4.34 -16.30
N TRP A 54 -14.87 -5.45 -17.01
CA TRP A 54 -13.55 -5.86 -17.52
C TRP A 54 -13.69 -6.87 -18.65
N VAL A 55 -12.68 -6.95 -19.52
CA VAL A 55 -12.54 -7.97 -20.56
C VAL A 55 -11.19 -8.65 -20.43
N LEU A 56 -11.20 -9.98 -20.43
CA LEU A 56 -10.00 -10.81 -20.42
C LEU A 56 -9.95 -11.64 -21.70
N VAL A 57 -8.85 -11.57 -22.44
CA VAL A 57 -8.58 -12.42 -23.61
C VAL A 57 -7.43 -13.38 -23.34
N SER A 58 -7.67 -14.67 -23.54
CA SER A 58 -6.68 -15.73 -23.43
C SER A 58 -6.25 -16.18 -24.82
N CYS A 59 -4.95 -16.19 -25.07
CA CYS A 59 -4.36 -16.47 -26.38
C CYS A 59 -3.53 -17.75 -26.34
N ASP A 60 -3.72 -18.64 -27.31
CA ASP A 60 -2.94 -19.89 -27.46
C ASP A 60 -1.49 -19.64 -27.91
N LEU A 61 -0.75 -18.84 -27.14
CA LEU A 61 0.61 -18.35 -27.37
C LEU A 61 1.48 -18.63 -26.13
N LEU A 62 2.80 -18.66 -26.30
CA LEU A 62 3.76 -18.79 -25.19
C LEU A 62 3.71 -17.58 -24.24
N GLY A 63 3.57 -16.39 -24.81
CA GLY A 63 3.52 -15.11 -24.12
C GLY A 63 3.17 -14.01 -25.11
N VAL A 64 2.79 -12.84 -24.60
CA VAL A 64 2.48 -11.68 -25.43
C VAL A 64 3.46 -10.56 -25.08
N SER A 65 4.15 -9.99 -26.05
CA SER A 65 5.08 -8.88 -25.78
C SER A 65 4.33 -7.64 -25.31
N ALA A 66 4.99 -6.78 -24.53
CA ALA A 66 4.40 -5.52 -24.06
C ALA A 66 3.87 -4.66 -25.21
N ALA A 67 4.59 -4.60 -26.34
CA ALA A 67 4.15 -3.86 -27.52
C ALA A 67 2.84 -4.40 -28.11
N ILE A 68 2.64 -5.72 -28.15
CA ILE A 68 1.38 -6.32 -28.61
C ILE A 68 0.27 -6.04 -27.59
N VAL A 69 0.55 -6.15 -26.29
CA VAL A 69 -0.42 -5.83 -25.23
C VAL A 69 -0.91 -4.38 -25.35
N ASP A 70 0.01 -3.42 -25.47
CA ASP A 70 -0.32 -2.00 -25.56
C ASP A 70 -1.18 -1.70 -26.81
N ASP A 71 -0.86 -2.30 -27.96
CA ASP A 71 -1.64 -2.14 -29.20
C ASP A 71 -3.04 -2.78 -29.06
N VAL A 72 -3.15 -3.95 -28.42
CA VAL A 72 -4.45 -4.57 -28.13
C VAL A 72 -5.30 -3.68 -27.25
N VAL A 73 -4.74 -3.19 -26.13
CA VAL A 73 -5.44 -2.34 -25.16
C VAL A 73 -5.93 -1.06 -25.83
N ALA A 74 -5.06 -0.39 -26.61
CA ALA A 74 -5.42 0.82 -27.35
C ALA A 74 -6.57 0.56 -28.33
N ARG A 75 -6.50 -0.50 -29.14
CA ARG A 75 -7.54 -0.84 -30.11
C ARG A 75 -8.88 -1.17 -29.46
N VAL A 76 -8.88 -1.88 -28.34
CA VAL A 76 -10.11 -2.21 -27.62
C VAL A 76 -10.72 -0.94 -27.02
N ALA A 77 -9.91 -0.08 -26.42
CA ALA A 77 -10.36 1.20 -25.88
C ALA A 77 -10.97 2.09 -26.97
N ASP A 78 -10.28 2.25 -28.11
CA ASP A 78 -10.75 3.03 -29.25
C ASP A 78 -12.06 2.49 -29.84
N ALA A 79 -12.22 1.17 -29.93
CA ALA A 79 -13.39 0.54 -30.53
C ALA A 79 -14.63 0.52 -29.62
N THR A 80 -14.44 0.57 -28.29
CA THR A 80 -15.53 0.30 -27.31
C THR A 80 -15.78 1.42 -26.31
N GLY A 81 -14.83 2.35 -26.14
CA GLY A 81 -14.85 3.37 -25.08
C GLY A 81 -14.60 2.81 -23.68
N TRP A 82 -14.12 1.57 -23.56
CA TRP A 82 -13.71 0.99 -22.28
C TRP A 82 -12.32 1.54 -21.89
N HIS A 83 -12.09 1.69 -20.60
CA HIS A 83 -10.85 2.25 -20.08
C HIS A 83 -9.71 1.23 -20.28
N PRO A 84 -8.48 1.67 -20.64
CA PRO A 84 -7.34 0.77 -20.83
C PRO A 84 -7.08 -0.22 -19.67
N GLY A 85 -7.32 0.23 -18.43
CA GLY A 85 -7.21 -0.62 -17.23
C GLY A 85 -8.25 -1.73 -17.11
N GLU A 86 -9.30 -1.73 -17.93
CA GLU A 86 -10.37 -2.74 -17.96
C GLU A 86 -10.03 -3.92 -18.90
N VAL A 87 -8.89 -3.88 -19.61
CA VAL A 87 -8.48 -4.87 -20.61
C VAL A 87 -7.31 -5.71 -20.10
N VAL A 88 -7.49 -7.03 -20.05
CA VAL A 88 -6.44 -7.99 -19.64
C VAL A 88 -6.16 -8.96 -20.78
N VAL A 89 -4.91 -9.02 -21.21
CA VAL A 89 -4.39 -9.97 -22.19
C VAL A 89 -3.67 -11.08 -21.44
N HIS A 90 -3.95 -12.33 -21.77
CA HIS A 90 -3.41 -13.51 -21.11
C HIS A 90 -2.90 -14.48 -22.17
N ALA A 91 -1.80 -15.17 -21.89
CA ALA A 91 -1.29 -16.26 -22.72
C ALA A 91 -1.57 -17.61 -22.04
N THR A 92 -1.94 -18.64 -22.80
CA THR A 92 -2.06 -20.00 -22.24
C THR A 92 -0.70 -20.61 -21.93
N HIS A 93 0.39 -19.93 -22.29
CA HIS A 93 1.77 -20.40 -22.24
C HIS A 93 2.06 -21.55 -23.21
N ASN A 94 1.38 -21.57 -24.36
CA ASN A 94 1.50 -22.62 -25.37
C ASN A 94 2.83 -22.58 -26.13
N HIS A 95 3.61 -23.66 -26.03
CA HIS A 95 4.86 -23.84 -26.78
C HIS A 95 4.63 -24.29 -28.24
N SER A 96 3.42 -24.64 -28.64
CA SER A 96 3.13 -25.10 -30.01
C SER A 96 2.54 -23.99 -30.90
N GLY A 97 2.61 -22.74 -30.42
CA GLY A 97 2.21 -21.53 -31.13
C GLY A 97 3.39 -20.74 -31.70
N PRO A 98 3.12 -19.69 -32.50
CA PRO A 98 4.15 -18.84 -33.10
C PRO A 98 4.93 -18.01 -32.08
N ALA A 99 6.18 -17.68 -32.39
CA ALA A 99 6.99 -16.76 -31.59
C ALA A 99 6.40 -15.33 -31.61
N THR A 100 5.95 -14.86 -30.44
CA THR A 100 5.34 -13.53 -30.23
C THR A 100 5.99 -12.73 -29.09
N VAL A 101 6.95 -13.34 -28.39
CA VAL A 101 7.77 -12.68 -27.36
C VAL A 101 9.14 -12.33 -27.92
N GLU A 102 9.72 -11.21 -27.52
CA GLU A 102 11.04 -10.75 -27.98
C GLU A 102 12.19 -11.43 -27.22
N ASN A 103 12.15 -12.76 -27.11
CA ASN A 103 13.18 -13.55 -26.45
C ASN A 103 14.08 -14.25 -27.46
N VAL A 104 15.36 -13.94 -27.44
CA VAL A 104 16.31 -14.49 -28.41
C VAL A 104 16.62 -15.95 -28.07
N GLY A 105 16.51 -16.83 -29.06
CA GLY A 105 16.83 -18.26 -28.90
C GLY A 105 15.65 -19.18 -28.60
N TRP A 106 14.43 -18.65 -28.47
CA TRP A 106 13.20 -19.39 -28.18
C TRP A 106 12.20 -19.32 -29.35
N GLY A 107 12.70 -19.09 -30.56
CA GLY A 107 11.94 -18.86 -31.79
C GLY A 107 11.98 -17.39 -32.22
N GLU A 108 12.23 -17.14 -33.50
CA GLU A 108 12.28 -15.78 -34.05
C GLU A 108 10.88 -15.30 -34.52
N PRO A 109 10.38 -14.15 -34.01
CA PRO A 109 9.09 -13.62 -34.43
C PRO A 109 9.05 -13.28 -35.92
N ASP A 110 8.05 -13.77 -36.65
CA ASP A 110 7.79 -13.36 -38.03
C ASP A 110 7.12 -11.99 -38.05
N GLU A 111 7.84 -10.96 -38.49
CA GLU A 111 7.36 -9.57 -38.51
C GLU A 111 6.00 -9.39 -39.20
N ARG A 112 5.74 -10.15 -40.28
CA ARG A 112 4.47 -10.02 -41.04
C ARG A 112 3.32 -10.62 -40.28
N TYR A 113 3.55 -11.74 -39.60
CA TYR A 113 2.54 -12.37 -38.76
C TYR A 113 2.25 -11.50 -37.53
N VAL A 114 3.29 -11.10 -36.79
CA VAL A 114 3.17 -10.31 -35.55
C VAL A 114 2.46 -8.98 -35.78
N ALA A 115 2.69 -8.31 -36.92
CA ALA A 115 2.03 -7.05 -37.26
C ALA A 115 0.48 -7.14 -37.29
N GLY A 116 -0.09 -8.33 -37.49
CA GLY A 116 -1.54 -8.56 -37.50
C GLY A 116 -2.10 -9.15 -36.20
N VAL A 117 -1.26 -9.67 -35.30
CA VAL A 117 -1.71 -10.42 -34.10
C VAL A 117 -2.52 -9.53 -33.15
N ALA A 118 -2.09 -8.28 -32.91
CA ALA A 118 -2.78 -7.36 -32.02
C ALA A 118 -4.22 -7.07 -32.50
N GLU A 119 -4.44 -6.91 -33.80
CA GLU A 119 -5.77 -6.71 -34.38
C GLU A 119 -6.67 -7.93 -34.15
N LEU A 120 -6.14 -9.13 -34.33
CA LEU A 120 -6.88 -10.39 -34.13
C LEU A 120 -7.31 -10.57 -32.67
N ILE A 121 -6.40 -10.29 -31.73
CA ILE A 121 -6.69 -10.36 -30.29
C ILE A 121 -7.71 -9.29 -29.90
N ALA A 122 -7.52 -8.04 -30.32
CA ALA A 122 -8.47 -6.95 -30.05
C ALA A 122 -9.86 -7.25 -30.59
N ARG A 123 -9.96 -7.87 -31.78
CA ARG A 123 -11.25 -8.29 -32.35
C ARG A 123 -11.99 -9.28 -31.45
N ALA A 124 -11.30 -10.25 -30.84
CA ALA A 124 -11.93 -11.19 -29.92
C ALA A 124 -12.53 -10.45 -28.69
N CYS A 125 -11.81 -9.47 -28.13
CA CYS A 125 -12.33 -8.63 -27.05
C CYS A 125 -13.56 -7.83 -27.49
N VAL A 126 -13.50 -7.18 -28.66
CA VAL A 126 -14.62 -6.37 -29.19
C VAL A 126 -15.85 -7.24 -29.45
N GLU A 127 -15.67 -8.45 -29.97
CA GLU A 127 -16.75 -9.43 -30.14
C GLU A 127 -17.36 -9.84 -28.79
N ALA A 128 -16.52 -10.10 -27.77
CA ALA A 128 -17.01 -10.44 -26.44
C ALA A 128 -17.80 -9.30 -25.80
N ILE A 129 -17.34 -8.05 -25.92
CA ILE A 129 -18.03 -6.86 -25.41
C ILE A 129 -19.36 -6.64 -26.15
N ALA A 130 -19.37 -6.81 -27.47
CA ALA A 130 -20.60 -6.71 -28.27
C ALA A 130 -21.61 -7.81 -27.95
N ALA A 131 -21.15 -8.97 -27.46
CA ALA A 131 -21.96 -10.13 -27.09
C ALA A 131 -22.45 -10.13 -25.64
N LEU A 132 -22.26 -9.06 -24.87
CA LEU A 132 -22.71 -8.96 -23.47
C LEU A 132 -24.22 -9.20 -23.34
N ALA A 133 -24.60 -10.30 -22.68
CA ALA A 133 -25.99 -10.65 -22.40
C ALA A 133 -26.19 -10.98 -20.91
N PRO A 134 -27.39 -10.77 -20.33
CA PRO A 134 -27.68 -11.17 -18.96
C PRO A 134 -27.35 -12.64 -18.72
N SER A 135 -26.59 -12.93 -17.67
CA SER A 135 -26.03 -14.27 -17.44
C SER A 135 -26.30 -14.79 -16.04
N THR A 136 -26.40 -16.11 -15.91
CA THR A 136 -26.23 -16.80 -14.62
C THR A 136 -24.87 -17.48 -14.59
N VAL A 137 -24.15 -17.32 -13.49
CA VAL A 137 -22.80 -17.86 -13.32
C VAL A 137 -22.83 -18.96 -12.27
N ARG A 138 -22.11 -20.05 -12.53
CA ARG A 138 -21.85 -21.13 -11.56
C ARG A 138 -20.37 -21.47 -11.52
N HIS A 139 -19.90 -21.98 -10.39
CA HIS A 139 -18.49 -22.33 -10.18
C HIS A 139 -18.35 -23.70 -9.51
N ALA A 140 -17.34 -24.47 -9.93
CA ALA A 140 -16.88 -25.68 -9.27
C ALA A 140 -15.35 -25.71 -9.22
N VAL A 141 -14.82 -26.45 -8.25
CA VAL A 141 -13.43 -26.91 -8.25
C VAL A 141 -13.47 -28.44 -8.28
N VAL A 142 -12.84 -29.04 -9.28
CA VAL A 142 -12.87 -30.50 -9.51
C VAL A 142 -11.46 -31.07 -9.40
N PRO A 143 -11.25 -32.17 -8.65
CA PRO A 143 -9.92 -32.76 -8.54
C PRO A 143 -9.43 -33.31 -9.88
N LEU A 144 -8.13 -33.15 -10.14
CA LEU A 144 -7.43 -33.75 -11.28
C LEU A 144 -6.16 -34.46 -10.80
N GLU A 145 -6.37 -35.66 -10.26
CA GLU A 145 -5.29 -36.49 -9.72
C GLU A 145 -4.41 -37.08 -10.83
N GLU A 146 -3.17 -37.44 -10.50
CA GLU A 146 -2.22 -38.09 -11.41
C GLU A 146 -2.03 -37.36 -12.75
N PHE A 147 -2.03 -36.02 -12.73
CA PHE A 147 -1.81 -35.22 -13.93
C PHE A 147 -0.49 -34.46 -13.88
N ALA A 148 -0.11 -33.93 -12.72
CA ALA A 148 1.04 -33.04 -12.56
C ALA A 148 2.01 -33.48 -11.44
N HIS A 149 3.21 -32.91 -11.45
CA HIS A 149 4.22 -33.01 -10.38
C HIS A 149 4.96 -31.68 -10.20
N ASN A 150 5.52 -31.44 -9.02
CA ASN A 150 6.42 -30.31 -8.81
C ASN A 150 7.79 -30.66 -9.39
N ARG A 151 8.30 -29.85 -10.32
CA ARG A 151 9.55 -30.12 -11.04
C ARG A 151 10.80 -29.62 -10.31
N MET A 152 10.63 -28.70 -9.36
CA MET A 152 11.72 -28.14 -8.55
C MET A 152 12.03 -29.01 -7.32
N LEU A 153 10.98 -29.59 -6.73
CA LEU A 153 11.05 -30.61 -5.70
C LEU A 153 10.35 -31.85 -6.26
N PRO A 154 11.04 -32.80 -6.92
CA PRO A 154 10.44 -33.90 -7.68
C PRO A 154 9.59 -34.81 -6.79
N SER A 155 8.38 -34.34 -6.53
CA SER A 155 7.45 -34.80 -5.52
C SER A 155 6.04 -34.72 -6.10
N ARG A 156 5.25 -35.72 -5.72
CA ARG A 156 3.81 -35.80 -6.02
C ARG A 156 2.97 -35.47 -4.79
N ASP A 157 3.60 -34.85 -3.79
CA ASP A 157 2.91 -34.39 -2.59
C ASP A 157 1.81 -33.41 -2.99
N PRO A 158 0.53 -33.69 -2.67
CA PRO A 158 -0.59 -32.80 -2.98
C PRO A 158 -0.44 -31.38 -2.40
N SER A 159 0.42 -31.17 -1.39
CA SER A 159 0.70 -29.85 -0.82
C SER A 159 1.66 -28.99 -1.66
N LEU A 160 2.31 -29.58 -2.66
CA LEU A 160 3.30 -28.93 -3.55
C LEU A 160 2.80 -28.75 -4.99
N ILE A 161 1.58 -29.20 -5.29
CA ILE A 161 0.96 -29.11 -6.62
C ILE A 161 -0.50 -28.68 -6.52
N ASP A 162 -1.03 -28.13 -7.60
CA ASP A 162 -2.45 -27.79 -7.69
C ASP A 162 -3.29 -29.04 -7.97
N SER A 163 -4.15 -29.38 -7.03
CA SER A 163 -4.98 -30.59 -7.11
C SER A 163 -6.35 -30.37 -7.75
N GLY A 164 -6.75 -29.12 -7.98
CA GLY A 164 -8.09 -28.76 -8.44
C GLY A 164 -8.12 -27.94 -9.74
N VAL A 165 -9.05 -28.28 -10.63
CA VAL A 165 -9.41 -27.50 -11.83
C VAL A 165 -10.59 -26.61 -11.47
N HIS A 166 -10.42 -25.29 -11.62
CA HIS A 166 -11.52 -24.34 -11.46
C HIS A 166 -12.34 -24.29 -12.75
N VAL A 167 -13.66 -24.44 -12.65
CA VAL A 167 -14.57 -24.40 -13.80
C VAL A 167 -15.68 -23.39 -13.55
N LEU A 168 -15.72 -22.34 -14.37
CA LEU A 168 -16.78 -21.35 -14.39
C LEU A 168 -17.75 -21.65 -15.53
N ARG A 169 -19.02 -21.84 -15.19
CA ARG A 169 -20.11 -22.05 -16.14
C ARG A 169 -20.90 -20.76 -16.31
N VAL A 170 -21.11 -20.33 -17.56
CA VAL A 170 -21.90 -19.13 -17.87
C VAL A 170 -23.06 -19.52 -18.78
N ASP A 171 -24.28 -19.30 -18.30
CA ASP A 171 -25.49 -19.55 -19.07
C ASP A 171 -26.17 -18.24 -19.51
N HIS A 172 -26.68 -18.23 -20.74
CA HIS A 172 -27.59 -17.20 -21.25
C HIS A 172 -28.99 -17.81 -21.39
N GLY A 173 -29.98 -17.25 -20.68
CA GLY A 173 -31.34 -17.79 -20.73
C GLY A 173 -31.48 -19.25 -20.26
N GLY A 174 -30.52 -19.74 -19.46
CA GLY A 174 -30.49 -21.12 -18.93
C GLY A 174 -29.70 -22.13 -19.77
N GLU A 175 -29.20 -21.74 -20.95
CA GLU A 175 -28.38 -22.57 -21.83
C GLU A 175 -26.90 -22.17 -21.73
N LEU A 176 -25.98 -23.15 -21.88
CA LEU A 176 -24.54 -22.89 -21.79
C LEU A 176 -24.07 -21.98 -22.93
N ALA A 177 -23.67 -20.75 -22.59
CA ALA A 177 -23.13 -19.78 -23.55
C ALA A 177 -21.61 -19.83 -23.64
N GLY A 178 -20.95 -20.18 -22.52
CA GLY A 178 -19.51 -20.33 -22.48
C GLY A 178 -19.03 -20.79 -21.12
N PHE A 179 -17.74 -21.07 -21.03
CA PHE A 179 -17.12 -21.55 -19.80
C PHE A 179 -15.66 -21.11 -19.71
N VAL A 180 -15.17 -21.05 -18.47
CA VAL A 180 -13.77 -20.77 -18.15
C VAL A 180 -13.20 -21.96 -17.40
N ALA A 181 -12.04 -22.46 -17.80
CA ALA A 181 -11.29 -23.49 -17.08
C ALA A 181 -9.93 -22.92 -16.65
N SER A 182 -9.49 -23.19 -15.42
CA SER A 182 -8.17 -22.79 -14.95
C SER A 182 -7.47 -23.89 -14.17
N TYR A 183 -6.18 -24.06 -14.46
CA TYR A 183 -5.34 -25.09 -13.84
C TYR A 183 -3.86 -24.66 -13.83
N SER A 184 -3.16 -24.94 -12.73
CA SER A 184 -1.73 -24.62 -12.56
C SER A 184 -0.80 -25.74 -13.04
N CYS A 185 -0.84 -26.06 -14.33
CA CYS A 185 0.09 -27.03 -14.91
C CYS A 185 0.61 -26.56 -16.27
N HIS A 186 1.92 -26.65 -16.47
CA HIS A 186 2.61 -26.18 -17.65
C HIS A 186 2.18 -26.96 -18.93
N PRO A 187 1.79 -26.29 -20.03
CA PRO A 187 1.39 -26.94 -21.29
C PRO A 187 2.59 -27.38 -22.14
N VAL A 188 3.24 -28.47 -21.72
CA VAL A 188 4.44 -29.06 -22.36
C VAL A 188 4.30 -30.58 -22.55
N ILE A 189 3.12 -31.05 -22.98
CA ILE A 189 2.93 -32.49 -23.29
C ILE A 189 3.78 -32.88 -24.51
N CYS A 190 3.82 -31.99 -25.50
CA CYS A 190 4.67 -32.14 -26.67
C CYS A 190 6.11 -31.68 -26.40
N CYS A 191 7.01 -31.96 -27.35
CA CYS A 191 8.44 -31.68 -27.24
C CYS A 191 8.96 -30.79 -28.38
N GLU A 192 10.23 -30.43 -28.29
CA GLU A 192 10.98 -29.65 -29.28
C GLU A 192 10.98 -30.22 -30.71
N GLU A 193 10.75 -31.53 -30.88
CA GLU A 193 10.69 -32.17 -32.20
C GLU A 193 9.30 -32.00 -32.85
N THR A 194 8.30 -31.56 -32.08
CA THR A 194 6.92 -31.38 -32.56
C THR A 194 6.80 -30.06 -33.31
N SER A 195 6.62 -30.14 -34.62
CA SER A 195 6.50 -28.98 -35.53
C SER A 195 5.06 -28.75 -36.03
N ALA A 196 4.09 -29.45 -35.47
CA ALA A 196 2.67 -29.25 -35.75
C ALA A 196 2.11 -28.12 -34.87
N VAL A 197 1.29 -27.24 -35.44
CA VAL A 197 0.58 -26.22 -34.67
C VAL A 197 -0.60 -26.84 -33.93
N HIS A 198 -0.69 -26.60 -32.62
CA HIS A 198 -1.81 -26.97 -31.74
C HIS A 198 -1.78 -26.16 -30.44
N GLY A 199 -2.87 -26.18 -29.66
CA GLY A 199 -3.00 -25.45 -28.38
C GLY A 199 -2.56 -26.24 -27.14
N ASP A 200 -1.73 -27.27 -27.30
CA ASP A 200 -1.40 -28.30 -26.28
C ASP A 200 -2.66 -28.86 -25.57
N TYR A 201 -2.51 -29.48 -24.39
CA TYR A 201 -3.62 -30.08 -23.65
C TYR A 201 -4.77 -29.10 -23.37
N PRO A 202 -4.55 -27.79 -23.07
CA PRO A 202 -5.65 -26.88 -22.81
C PRO A 202 -6.49 -26.65 -24.06
N GLY A 203 -5.87 -26.31 -25.19
CA GLY A 203 -6.56 -26.03 -26.45
C GLY A 203 -7.34 -27.23 -26.97
N GLU A 204 -6.72 -28.42 -26.94
CA GLU A 204 -7.39 -29.66 -27.35
C GLU A 204 -8.55 -30.03 -26.42
N ALA A 205 -8.39 -29.85 -25.10
CA ALA A 205 -9.47 -30.10 -24.15
C ALA A 205 -10.66 -29.17 -24.37
N LEU A 206 -10.43 -27.88 -24.58
CA LEU A 206 -11.50 -26.92 -24.89
C LEU A 206 -12.25 -27.36 -26.16
N ARG A 207 -11.54 -27.80 -27.20
CA ARG A 207 -12.15 -28.29 -28.45
C ARG A 207 -13.04 -29.52 -28.21
N ILE A 208 -12.61 -30.46 -27.36
CA ILE A 208 -13.40 -31.64 -26.98
C ILE A 208 -14.69 -31.21 -26.27
N VAL A 209 -14.61 -30.30 -25.30
CA VAL A 209 -15.78 -29.81 -24.55
C VAL A 209 -16.72 -28.98 -25.44
N GLU A 210 -16.18 -28.10 -26.29
CA GLU A 210 -16.97 -27.32 -27.26
C GLU A 210 -17.70 -28.21 -28.27
N ALA A 211 -17.10 -29.32 -28.69
CA ALA A 211 -17.77 -30.29 -29.57
C ALA A 211 -18.97 -30.97 -28.89
N ALA A 212 -18.91 -31.17 -27.56
CA ALA A 212 -20.03 -31.68 -26.77
C ALA A 212 -21.11 -30.62 -26.49
N HIS A 213 -20.75 -29.33 -26.58
CA HIS A 213 -21.65 -28.19 -26.32
C HIS A 213 -21.64 -27.17 -27.47
N PRO A 214 -22.27 -27.47 -28.62
CA PRO A 214 -22.25 -26.58 -29.78
C PRO A 214 -22.79 -25.18 -29.46
N GLY A 215 -22.00 -24.15 -29.76
CA GLY A 215 -22.34 -22.75 -29.51
C GLY A 215 -21.74 -22.17 -28.23
N ALA A 216 -21.25 -23.01 -27.31
CA ALA A 216 -20.49 -22.55 -26.16
C ALA A 216 -19.06 -22.17 -26.56
N THR A 217 -18.52 -21.09 -25.97
CA THR A 217 -17.11 -20.72 -26.12
C THR A 217 -16.35 -21.04 -24.83
N GLY A 218 -15.33 -21.89 -24.93
CA GLY A 218 -14.39 -22.18 -23.85
C GLY A 218 -13.25 -21.17 -23.80
N VAL A 219 -12.83 -20.80 -22.60
CA VAL A 219 -11.65 -19.97 -22.31
C VAL A 219 -10.79 -20.70 -21.28
N PHE A 220 -9.49 -20.85 -21.54
CA PHE A 220 -8.56 -21.42 -20.57
C PHE A 220 -7.69 -20.33 -19.94
N LEU A 221 -7.53 -20.36 -18.62
CA LEU A 221 -6.68 -19.43 -17.87
C LEU A 221 -5.57 -20.22 -17.17
N GLN A 222 -4.33 -19.88 -17.50
CA GLN A 222 -3.15 -20.57 -17.04
C GLN A 222 -2.83 -20.17 -15.60
N GLY A 223 -2.79 -21.16 -14.71
CA GLY A 223 -2.53 -20.95 -13.28
C GLY A 223 -1.05 -20.68 -12.96
N ALA A 224 -0.68 -20.89 -11.70
CA ALA A 224 0.69 -20.80 -11.18
C ALA A 224 1.55 -21.99 -11.66
N LEU A 225 2.08 -21.88 -12.88
CA LEU A 225 2.75 -22.97 -13.60
C LEU A 225 4.26 -23.08 -13.37
N GLY A 226 4.87 -22.10 -12.68
CA GLY A 226 6.32 -21.87 -12.73
C GLY A 226 7.16 -23.06 -12.26
N ASP A 227 6.61 -23.90 -11.39
CA ASP A 227 7.24 -25.10 -10.83
C ASP A 227 6.43 -26.39 -11.02
N ILE A 228 5.36 -26.38 -11.84
CA ILE A 228 4.48 -27.55 -12.03
C ILE A 228 4.47 -28.01 -13.48
N ASN A 229 4.94 -29.24 -13.72
CA ASN A 229 4.87 -29.90 -15.03
C ASN A 229 3.85 -31.05 -15.04
N PRO A 230 3.34 -31.44 -16.23
CA PRO A 230 2.56 -32.66 -16.37
C PRO A 230 3.43 -33.89 -16.09
N LEU A 231 2.81 -35.02 -15.73
CA LEU A 231 3.53 -36.28 -15.48
C LEU A 231 4.21 -36.85 -16.72
N TYR A 232 3.75 -36.45 -17.92
CA TYR A 232 4.42 -36.72 -19.19
C TYR A 232 4.77 -35.39 -19.84
N ALA A 233 6.04 -35.15 -20.08
CA ALA A 233 6.56 -33.97 -20.77
C ALA A 233 7.84 -34.35 -21.53
N HIS A 234 8.13 -33.67 -22.64
CA HIS A 234 9.38 -33.83 -23.41
C HIS A 234 9.68 -35.25 -23.90
N GLY A 235 8.66 -36.03 -24.29
CA GLY A 235 8.84 -37.34 -24.92
C GLY A 235 9.10 -37.26 -26.44
N PRO A 236 9.36 -38.39 -27.13
CA PRO A 236 9.51 -38.41 -28.59
C PRO A 236 8.27 -37.86 -29.31
N ALA A 237 8.43 -37.17 -30.44
CA ALA A 237 7.32 -36.45 -31.11
C ALA A 237 6.09 -37.32 -31.45
N ASP A 238 6.30 -38.57 -31.89
CA ASP A 238 5.23 -39.51 -32.24
C ASP A 238 4.46 -40.01 -31.01
N GLU A 239 5.15 -40.22 -29.89
CA GLU A 239 4.53 -40.55 -28.60
C GLU A 239 3.82 -39.33 -27.98
N SER A 240 4.40 -38.14 -28.12
CA SER A 240 3.84 -36.89 -27.59
C SER A 240 2.47 -36.56 -28.16
N MET A 241 2.20 -36.84 -29.44
CA MET A 241 0.86 -36.62 -30.01
C MET A 241 -0.19 -37.55 -29.41
N VAL A 242 0.18 -38.80 -29.08
CA VAL A 242 -0.72 -39.74 -28.39
C VAL A 242 -0.93 -39.31 -26.93
N ALA A 243 0.14 -38.86 -26.26
CA ALA A 243 0.05 -38.31 -24.92
C ALA A 243 -0.83 -37.06 -24.88
N LEU A 244 -0.73 -36.18 -25.89
CA LEU A 244 -1.55 -34.99 -26.02
C LEU A 244 -3.05 -35.34 -26.03
N GLU A 245 -3.47 -36.29 -26.86
CA GLU A 245 -4.87 -36.74 -26.89
C GLU A 245 -5.34 -37.28 -25.52
N LEU A 246 -4.49 -38.05 -24.83
CA LEU A 246 -4.82 -38.63 -23.53
C LEU A 246 -4.92 -37.59 -22.42
N PHE A 247 -3.95 -36.68 -22.31
CA PHE A 247 -3.95 -35.64 -21.28
C PHE A 247 -5.03 -34.59 -21.56
N ALA A 248 -5.25 -34.19 -22.81
CA ALA A 248 -6.36 -33.32 -23.21
C ALA A 248 -7.72 -33.95 -22.88
N GLY A 249 -7.89 -35.25 -23.15
CA GLY A 249 -9.11 -35.99 -22.79
C GLY A 249 -9.38 -35.98 -21.29
N ARG A 250 -8.36 -36.27 -20.46
CA ARG A 250 -8.49 -36.22 -19.00
C ARG A 250 -8.84 -34.84 -18.47
N PHE A 251 -8.22 -33.79 -19.04
CA PHE A 251 -8.54 -32.42 -18.67
C PHE A 251 -9.97 -32.04 -19.12
N ALA A 252 -10.38 -32.44 -20.32
CA ALA A 252 -11.75 -32.24 -20.82
C ALA A 252 -12.81 -32.95 -19.96
N ASP A 253 -12.51 -34.14 -19.46
CA ASP A 253 -13.38 -34.88 -18.53
C ASP A 253 -13.54 -34.12 -17.21
N ALA A 254 -12.45 -33.58 -16.66
CA ALA A 254 -12.49 -32.75 -15.44
C ALA A 254 -13.29 -31.46 -15.66
N VAL A 255 -13.10 -30.78 -16.79
CA VAL A 255 -13.88 -29.58 -17.17
C VAL A 255 -15.36 -29.95 -17.30
N SER A 256 -15.69 -31.05 -17.99
CA SER A 256 -17.07 -31.51 -18.18
C SER A 256 -17.73 -31.88 -16.86
N ALA A 257 -16.99 -32.53 -15.95
CA ALA A 257 -17.46 -32.80 -14.59
C ALA A 257 -17.74 -31.51 -13.82
N GLY A 258 -16.88 -30.49 -13.94
CA GLY A 258 -17.08 -29.18 -13.33
C GLY A 258 -18.29 -28.44 -13.89
N LEU A 259 -18.52 -28.51 -15.19
CA LEU A 259 -19.71 -27.94 -15.82
C LEU A 259 -21.01 -28.59 -15.32
N ALA A 260 -20.95 -29.86 -14.91
CA ALA A 260 -22.08 -30.61 -14.38
C ALA A 260 -22.28 -30.40 -12.86
N SER A 261 -21.21 -30.15 -12.10
CA SER A 261 -21.24 -29.96 -10.65
C SER A 261 -21.22 -28.50 -10.18
N ALA A 262 -21.11 -27.54 -11.09
CA ALA A 262 -21.01 -26.13 -10.77
C ALA A 262 -22.23 -25.60 -10.00
N GLU A 263 -21.97 -24.95 -8.87
CA GLU A 263 -22.97 -24.36 -7.98
C GLU A 263 -23.16 -22.87 -8.26
N PRO A 264 -24.35 -22.28 -8.03
CA PRO A 264 -24.62 -20.86 -8.25
C PRO A 264 -23.59 -19.92 -7.60
N LEU A 265 -23.04 -19.02 -8.41
CA LEU A 265 -22.12 -17.97 -7.97
C LEU A 265 -22.90 -16.64 -7.83
N PRO A 266 -23.01 -16.04 -6.64
CA PRO A 266 -23.74 -14.79 -6.44
C PRO A 266 -23.02 -13.62 -7.12
N THR A 267 -23.74 -12.85 -7.94
CA THR A 267 -23.17 -11.80 -8.82
C THR A 267 -23.94 -10.47 -8.78
N ASP A 268 -24.69 -10.22 -7.70
CA ASP A 268 -25.44 -8.97 -7.50
C ASP A 268 -24.58 -7.84 -6.88
N GLY A 269 -24.80 -6.58 -7.25
CA GLY A 269 -24.15 -5.39 -6.66
C GLY A 269 -22.82 -4.99 -7.33
N ASP A 270 -21.87 -4.43 -6.55
CA ASP A 270 -20.48 -4.11 -6.94
C ASP A 270 -19.60 -5.37 -7.10
N ALA A 271 -20.22 -6.47 -7.50
CA ALA A 271 -19.61 -7.80 -7.66
C ALA A 271 -18.62 -7.87 -8.85
N VAL A 272 -18.44 -6.78 -9.59
CA VAL A 272 -17.53 -6.67 -10.72
C VAL A 272 -16.64 -5.47 -10.47
N ALA A 273 -15.32 -5.71 -10.45
CA ALA A 273 -14.32 -4.68 -10.23
C ALA A 273 -13.01 -5.08 -10.92
N VAL A 274 -12.18 -4.09 -11.22
CA VAL A 274 -10.85 -4.28 -11.78
C VAL A 274 -9.88 -3.30 -11.14
N VAL A 275 -8.70 -3.80 -10.78
CA VAL A 275 -7.55 -3.00 -10.35
C VAL A 275 -6.34 -3.43 -11.17
N LYS A 276 -5.59 -2.47 -11.68
CA LYS A 276 -4.29 -2.66 -12.31
C LYS A 276 -3.23 -1.94 -11.48
N GLN A 277 -2.17 -2.64 -11.12
CA GLN A 277 -1.08 -2.09 -10.31
C GLN A 277 0.27 -2.54 -10.85
N GLU A 278 1.23 -1.62 -10.89
CA GLU A 278 2.65 -1.97 -11.02
C GLU A 278 3.18 -2.40 -9.64
N ILE A 279 3.87 -3.53 -9.60
CA ILE A 279 4.49 -4.06 -8.39
C ILE A 279 5.94 -3.56 -8.37
N PRO A 280 6.33 -2.72 -7.40
CA PRO A 280 7.73 -2.39 -7.21
C PRO A 280 8.47 -3.65 -6.77
N TYR A 281 9.60 -3.94 -7.42
CA TYR A 281 10.45 -5.08 -7.07
C TYR A 281 11.92 -4.71 -7.21
N GLU A 282 12.76 -5.56 -6.62
CA GLU A 282 14.20 -5.43 -6.71
C GLU A 282 14.87 -6.67 -7.29
N LEU A 283 15.99 -6.41 -7.96
CA LEU A 283 16.87 -7.43 -8.48
C LEU A 283 18.04 -7.65 -7.53
N ALA A 284 18.43 -8.91 -7.37
CA ALA A 284 19.74 -9.25 -6.83
C ALA A 284 20.84 -8.72 -7.79
N PRO A 285 22.04 -8.43 -7.27
CA PRO A 285 23.16 -8.04 -8.12
C PRO A 285 23.46 -9.09 -9.18
N TYR A 286 23.66 -8.65 -10.42
CA TYR A 286 24.12 -9.53 -11.49
C TYR A 286 25.58 -9.94 -11.26
N ASP A 287 25.86 -11.24 -11.28
CA ASP A 287 27.24 -11.75 -11.39
C ASP A 287 27.66 -11.74 -12.87
N LEU A 288 28.22 -10.62 -13.31
CA LEU A 288 28.63 -10.44 -14.71
C LEU A 288 29.73 -11.42 -15.14
N ASP A 289 30.60 -11.84 -14.23
CA ASP A 289 31.68 -12.77 -14.58
C ASP A 289 31.12 -14.18 -14.78
N GLU A 290 30.17 -14.59 -13.95
CA GLU A 290 29.43 -15.84 -14.15
C GLU A 290 28.58 -15.80 -15.42
N LEU A 291 27.87 -14.70 -15.70
CA LEU A 291 27.10 -14.54 -16.93
C LEU A 291 27.98 -14.61 -18.19
N ARG A 292 29.18 -13.99 -18.15
CA ARG A 292 30.17 -14.09 -19.24
C ARG A 292 30.66 -15.52 -19.41
N ARG A 293 31.05 -16.18 -18.32
CA ARG A 293 31.49 -17.58 -18.35
C ARG A 293 30.43 -18.46 -18.98
N ARG A 294 29.17 -18.32 -18.56
CA ARG A 294 28.04 -19.09 -19.11
C ARG A 294 27.72 -18.75 -20.56
N ARG A 295 27.83 -17.48 -20.96
CA ARG A 295 27.70 -17.07 -22.36
C ARG A 295 28.78 -17.72 -23.23
N ASP A 296 30.03 -17.76 -22.74
CA ASP A 296 31.19 -18.23 -23.50
C ASP A 296 31.32 -19.76 -23.53
N GLU A 297 30.85 -20.44 -22.48
CA GLU A 297 30.87 -21.91 -22.35
C GLU A 297 29.54 -22.58 -22.76
N GLY A 298 28.46 -21.79 -22.92
CA GLY A 298 27.13 -22.26 -23.27
C GLY A 298 26.99 -22.68 -24.74
N ASP A 299 25.87 -23.33 -25.07
CA ASP A 299 25.51 -23.59 -26.46
C ASP A 299 25.19 -22.28 -27.22
N GLU A 300 25.00 -22.37 -28.54
CA GLU A 300 24.75 -21.21 -29.40
C GLU A 300 23.61 -20.33 -28.88
N VAL A 301 22.57 -20.95 -28.32
CA VAL A 301 21.41 -20.24 -27.79
C VAL A 301 21.69 -19.59 -26.44
N THR A 302 22.38 -20.28 -25.53
CA THR A 302 22.81 -19.70 -24.25
C THR A 302 23.72 -18.50 -24.50
N ALA A 303 24.64 -18.60 -25.46
CA ALA A 303 25.51 -17.51 -25.87
C ALA A 303 24.73 -16.32 -26.44
N VAL A 304 23.71 -16.57 -27.25
CA VAL A 304 22.86 -15.53 -27.86
C VAL A 304 21.94 -14.87 -26.83
N SER A 305 21.24 -15.67 -26.00
CA SER A 305 20.32 -15.20 -24.97
C SER A 305 21.04 -14.37 -23.90
N LEU A 306 22.15 -14.88 -23.35
CA LEU A 306 22.93 -14.17 -22.35
C LEU A 306 23.71 -13.00 -22.97
N GLY A 307 24.10 -13.10 -24.24
CA GLY A 307 24.89 -12.07 -24.92
C GLY A 307 24.26 -10.68 -24.91
N ARG A 308 22.93 -10.58 -25.14
CA ARG A 308 22.22 -9.29 -25.12
C ARG A 308 22.11 -8.72 -23.70
N THR A 309 21.79 -9.55 -22.72
CA THR A 309 21.71 -9.14 -21.31
C THR A 309 23.08 -8.67 -20.80
N VAL A 310 24.14 -9.43 -21.09
CA VAL A 310 25.52 -9.05 -20.76
C VAL A 310 25.89 -7.73 -21.44
N ALA A 311 25.59 -7.56 -22.74
CA ALA A 311 25.89 -6.33 -23.46
C ALA A 311 25.16 -5.11 -22.88
N ALA A 312 23.87 -5.25 -22.55
CA ALA A 312 23.07 -4.18 -21.93
C ALA A 312 23.62 -3.79 -20.54
N LEU A 313 23.94 -4.79 -19.71
CA LEU A 313 24.53 -4.56 -18.38
C LEU A 313 25.93 -3.92 -18.48
N GLU A 314 26.75 -4.33 -19.45
CA GLU A 314 28.08 -3.73 -19.70
C GLU A 314 27.99 -2.28 -20.21
N ALA A 315 26.91 -1.94 -20.92
CA ALA A 315 26.59 -0.57 -21.33
C ALA A 315 25.99 0.29 -20.20
N GLY A 316 25.73 -0.29 -19.02
CA GLY A 316 25.09 0.38 -17.90
C GLY A 316 23.59 0.63 -18.12
N GLU A 317 22.95 -0.13 -19.00
CA GLU A 317 21.51 -0.04 -19.25
C GLU A 317 20.71 -0.68 -18.12
N ASP A 318 19.56 -0.08 -17.78
CA ASP A 318 18.61 -0.69 -16.86
C ASP A 318 17.80 -1.77 -17.59
N VAL A 319 18.02 -3.01 -17.18
CA VAL A 319 17.36 -4.19 -17.77
C VAL A 319 16.02 -4.50 -17.10
N ARG A 320 15.61 -3.76 -16.06
CA ARG A 320 14.32 -3.92 -15.40
C ARG A 320 13.16 -3.68 -16.36
N ARG A 321 12.08 -4.42 -16.14
CA ARG A 321 10.81 -4.31 -16.88
C ARG A 321 9.66 -4.18 -15.89
N PRO A 322 8.60 -3.41 -16.18
CA PRO A 322 7.46 -3.28 -15.27
C PRO A 322 6.82 -4.63 -14.92
N LEU A 323 6.75 -4.95 -13.63
CA LEU A 323 6.05 -6.13 -13.11
C LEU A 323 4.60 -5.73 -12.85
N TRP A 324 3.68 -6.22 -13.66
CA TRP A 324 2.27 -5.85 -13.59
C TRP A 324 1.46 -6.90 -12.85
N MET A 325 0.45 -6.42 -12.13
CA MET A 325 -0.60 -7.25 -11.57
C MET A 325 -1.99 -6.66 -11.83
N HIS A 326 -2.94 -7.57 -12.04
CA HIS A 326 -4.35 -7.26 -12.23
C HIS A 326 -5.17 -8.05 -11.22
N ALA A 327 -6.11 -7.39 -10.57
CA ALA A 327 -7.16 -8.05 -9.82
C ALA A 327 -8.49 -7.85 -10.55
N LEU A 328 -9.19 -8.94 -10.86
CA LEU A 328 -10.53 -8.93 -11.44
C LEU A 328 -11.49 -9.61 -10.47
N ARG A 329 -12.68 -9.06 -10.30
CA ARG A 329 -13.72 -9.67 -9.47
C ARG A 329 -14.95 -10.07 -10.28
N LEU A 330 -15.50 -11.23 -9.92
CA LEU A 330 -16.83 -11.69 -10.32
C LEU A 330 -17.49 -12.39 -9.13
N GLY A 331 -18.32 -11.66 -8.39
CA GLY A 331 -18.94 -12.16 -7.17
C GLY A 331 -17.89 -12.46 -6.09
N PRO A 332 -17.87 -13.68 -5.51
CA PRO A 332 -16.84 -14.09 -4.56
C PRO A 332 -15.56 -14.60 -5.23
N LEU A 333 -15.50 -14.64 -6.57
CA LEU A 333 -14.32 -15.05 -7.32
C LEU A 333 -13.39 -13.85 -7.54
N THR A 334 -12.12 -14.00 -7.16
CA THR A 334 -11.06 -13.02 -7.40
C THR A 334 -10.02 -13.64 -8.31
N LEU A 335 -9.69 -13.00 -9.43
CA LEU A 335 -8.62 -13.42 -10.33
C LEU A 335 -7.45 -12.46 -10.14
N LEU A 336 -6.30 -12.97 -9.71
CA LEU A 336 -5.05 -12.23 -9.57
C LEU A 336 -4.09 -12.66 -10.68
N GLY A 337 -3.89 -11.81 -11.68
CA GLY A 337 -2.99 -12.06 -12.79
C GLY A 337 -1.66 -11.33 -12.64
N TYR A 338 -0.56 -12.00 -12.97
CA TYR A 338 0.79 -11.44 -12.97
C TYR A 338 1.47 -11.62 -14.33
N ASN A 339 2.37 -10.72 -14.74
CA ASN A 339 3.15 -10.86 -16.00
C ASN A 339 4.42 -11.72 -15.83
N VAL A 340 4.38 -12.69 -14.92
CA VAL A 340 5.45 -13.67 -14.61
C VAL A 340 4.86 -15.08 -14.53
N GLU A 341 5.71 -16.10 -14.59
CA GLU A 341 5.39 -17.48 -14.25
C GLU A 341 5.45 -17.68 -12.73
N VAL A 342 4.28 -17.67 -12.10
CA VAL A 342 4.15 -17.73 -10.64
C VAL A 342 4.34 -19.17 -10.15
N PHE A 343 5.11 -19.37 -9.08
CA PHE A 343 5.26 -20.67 -8.42
C PHE A 343 4.04 -21.00 -7.54
N HIS A 344 3.76 -22.29 -7.37
CA HIS A 344 2.59 -22.79 -6.64
C HIS A 344 2.52 -22.30 -5.18
N GLY A 345 3.67 -22.20 -4.49
CA GLY A 345 3.69 -21.72 -3.10
C GLY A 345 3.16 -20.29 -2.93
N ILE A 346 3.39 -19.42 -3.92
CA ILE A 346 2.84 -18.05 -3.95
C ILE A 346 1.32 -18.09 -4.08
N LYS A 347 0.80 -18.93 -4.99
CA LYS A 347 -0.66 -19.16 -5.12
C LYS A 347 -1.27 -19.57 -3.79
N ARG A 348 -0.65 -20.50 -3.08
CA ARG A 348 -1.16 -20.99 -1.79
C ARG A 348 -1.23 -19.86 -0.75
N ARG A 349 -0.17 -19.07 -0.60
CA ARG A 349 -0.17 -17.91 0.32
C ARG A 349 -1.24 -16.88 -0.03
N LEU A 350 -1.46 -16.62 -1.31
CA LEU A 350 -2.55 -15.74 -1.77
C LEU A 350 -3.92 -16.32 -1.44
N GLN A 351 -4.14 -17.62 -1.62
CA GLN A 351 -5.39 -18.28 -1.26
C GLN A 351 -5.62 -18.34 0.26
N GLU A 352 -4.57 -18.50 1.07
CA GLU A 352 -4.64 -18.41 2.53
C GLU A 352 -5.01 -16.99 3.00
N ALA A 353 -4.50 -15.95 2.33
CA ALA A 353 -4.72 -14.55 2.70
C ALA A 353 -6.03 -13.97 2.14
N VAL A 354 -6.43 -14.34 0.92
CA VAL A 354 -7.59 -13.79 0.19
C VAL A 354 -8.81 -14.71 0.27
N GLY A 355 -8.60 -16.02 0.36
CA GLY A 355 -9.63 -17.05 0.35
C GLY A 355 -9.51 -18.03 -0.83
N GLU A 356 -10.14 -19.19 -0.72
CA GLU A 356 -10.03 -20.31 -1.67
C GLU A 356 -10.59 -20.00 -3.08
N ASN A 357 -11.45 -18.99 -3.21
CA ASN A 357 -11.97 -18.51 -4.50
C ASN A 357 -11.02 -17.53 -5.22
N CYS A 358 -9.76 -17.45 -4.77
CA CYS A 358 -8.70 -16.71 -5.44
C CYS A 358 -8.03 -17.58 -6.51
N LEU A 359 -8.15 -17.19 -7.78
CA LEU A 359 -7.46 -17.78 -8.92
C LEU A 359 -6.21 -16.95 -9.20
N VAL A 360 -5.05 -17.58 -9.20
CA VAL A 360 -3.77 -16.92 -9.50
C VAL A 360 -3.34 -17.30 -10.90
N LEU A 361 -3.19 -16.30 -11.77
CA LEU A 361 -2.87 -16.46 -13.18
C LEU A 361 -1.44 -16.01 -13.47
N SER A 362 -0.75 -16.79 -14.29
CA SER A 362 0.54 -16.42 -14.84
C SER A 362 0.39 -15.73 -16.21
N THR A 363 1.41 -15.02 -16.66
CA THR A 363 1.54 -14.52 -18.05
C THR A 363 0.42 -13.57 -18.52
N THR A 364 -0.11 -12.75 -17.61
CA THR A 364 -1.06 -11.68 -17.93
C THR A 364 -0.35 -10.37 -18.25
N ASN A 365 -0.76 -9.65 -19.30
CA ASN A 365 -0.24 -8.36 -19.75
C ASN A 365 1.29 -8.32 -19.91
N GLY A 366 1.85 -9.42 -20.39
CA GLY A 366 3.28 -9.55 -20.65
C GLY A 366 3.84 -10.87 -20.15
N TRP A 367 5.15 -11.00 -20.31
CA TRP A 367 5.93 -12.10 -19.75
C TRP A 367 7.33 -11.59 -19.38
N LEU A 368 7.76 -11.81 -18.13
CA LEU A 368 9.06 -11.39 -17.60
C LEU A 368 9.97 -12.54 -17.18
N GLY A 369 9.47 -13.76 -17.18
CA GLY A 369 10.15 -14.94 -16.64
C GLY A 369 9.51 -15.45 -15.36
N TYR A 370 10.31 -16.11 -14.52
CA TYR A 370 9.85 -16.85 -13.35
C TYR A 370 9.82 -16.02 -12.07
N ALA A 371 8.79 -16.22 -11.26
CA ALA A 371 8.70 -15.71 -9.89
C ALA A 371 8.77 -16.88 -8.89
N PRO A 372 9.96 -17.20 -8.37
CA PRO A 372 10.18 -18.32 -7.45
C PRO A 372 9.69 -18.03 -6.03
N THR A 373 9.46 -19.09 -5.26
CA THR A 373 9.30 -19.02 -3.80
C THR A 373 10.65 -18.82 -3.11
N HIS A 374 10.64 -18.34 -1.86
CA HIS A 374 11.83 -18.16 -1.02
C HIS A 374 12.66 -19.44 -0.95
N ASP A 375 12.01 -20.58 -0.68
CA ASP A 375 12.67 -21.88 -0.54
C ASP A 375 13.33 -22.35 -1.86
N ALA A 376 12.91 -21.84 -3.02
CA ALA A 376 13.51 -22.17 -4.31
C ALA A 376 14.88 -21.51 -4.54
N TYR A 377 15.28 -20.55 -3.70
CA TYR A 377 16.63 -19.98 -3.70
C TYR A 377 17.64 -20.82 -2.89
N GLU A 378 17.18 -21.83 -2.14
CA GLU A 378 18.05 -22.74 -1.40
C GLU A 378 18.56 -23.88 -2.30
N PRO A 379 19.86 -24.22 -2.27
CA PRO A 379 20.39 -25.28 -3.11
C PRO A 379 19.80 -26.67 -2.77
N PRO A 380 19.23 -27.43 -3.72
CA PRO A 380 18.83 -28.81 -3.47
C PRO A 380 20.05 -29.72 -3.28
N ALA A 381 19.86 -30.84 -2.59
CA ALA A 381 20.89 -31.83 -2.30
C ALA A 381 21.37 -32.66 -3.53
N ASP A 382 20.68 -32.58 -4.67
CA ASP A 382 21.00 -33.29 -5.91
C ASP A 382 20.92 -32.32 -7.11
N PRO A 383 21.99 -32.15 -7.92
CA PRO A 383 22.04 -31.14 -8.97
C PRO A 383 21.45 -31.67 -10.29
N TYR A 384 20.15 -31.52 -10.46
CA TYR A 384 19.50 -31.39 -11.78
C TYR A 384 18.60 -30.14 -11.72
N PRO A 385 18.45 -29.35 -12.80
CA PRO A 385 18.97 -28.01 -12.75
C PRO A 385 17.91 -26.98 -12.38
N ALA A 386 17.48 -27.05 -11.12
CA ALA A 386 16.78 -25.96 -10.45
C ALA A 386 17.62 -24.66 -10.39
N TYR A 387 18.95 -24.74 -10.55
CA TYR A 387 19.84 -23.60 -10.74
C TYR A 387 19.96 -23.12 -12.20
N GLU A 388 19.42 -23.84 -13.17
CA GLU A 388 19.42 -23.41 -14.57
C GLU A 388 18.12 -22.74 -14.97
N VAL A 389 16.96 -23.08 -14.41
CA VAL A 389 15.72 -22.36 -14.74
C VAL A 389 15.81 -20.86 -14.36
N PRO A 390 16.37 -20.46 -13.21
CA PRO A 390 16.54 -19.05 -12.85
C PRO A 390 17.73 -18.34 -13.49
N ILE A 391 18.60 -19.03 -14.25
CA ILE A 391 19.80 -18.40 -14.84
C ILE A 391 19.88 -18.61 -16.38
N ILE A 392 19.24 -19.64 -16.93
CA ILE A 392 19.04 -19.83 -18.38
C ILE A 392 17.82 -19.05 -18.87
N ALA A 393 16.81 -18.79 -18.02
CA ALA A 393 15.55 -18.15 -18.43
C ALA A 393 15.21 -16.82 -17.74
N CYS A 394 16.00 -16.37 -16.75
CA CYS A 394 15.74 -15.08 -16.11
C CYS A 394 16.44 -13.94 -16.84
N HIS A 395 15.63 -13.08 -17.47
CA HIS A 395 16.04 -11.72 -17.77
C HIS A 395 16.24 -10.88 -16.49
N LEU A 396 15.81 -11.38 -15.33
CA LEU A 396 15.72 -10.64 -14.07
C LEU A 396 16.03 -11.57 -12.87
N PRO A 397 17.17 -11.39 -12.16
CA PRO A 397 17.48 -12.11 -10.94
C PRO A 397 16.69 -11.48 -9.80
N PHE A 398 15.41 -11.82 -9.66
CA PHE A 398 14.62 -11.33 -8.53
C PHE A 398 15.32 -11.62 -7.20
N ARG A 399 15.18 -10.71 -6.23
CA ARG A 399 15.61 -10.99 -4.86
C ARG A 399 14.68 -12.03 -4.21
N PRO A 400 15.13 -12.74 -3.15
CA PRO A 400 14.30 -13.71 -2.43
C PRO A 400 12.97 -13.16 -1.89
N ASP A 401 12.83 -11.85 -1.67
CA ASP A 401 11.61 -11.20 -1.19
C ASP A 401 10.55 -10.96 -2.27
N ILE A 402 10.79 -11.35 -3.53
CA ILE A 402 9.80 -11.21 -4.62
C ILE A 402 8.47 -11.91 -4.32
N GLU A 403 8.53 -13.06 -3.63
CA GLU A 403 7.34 -13.77 -3.19
C GLU A 403 6.47 -12.88 -2.29
N ASP A 404 7.09 -12.15 -1.34
CA ASP A 404 6.38 -11.26 -0.43
C ASP A 404 5.80 -10.04 -1.16
N ASP A 405 6.53 -9.49 -2.12
CA ASP A 405 6.07 -8.37 -2.96
C ASP A 405 4.82 -8.77 -3.77
N LEU A 406 4.82 -9.94 -4.39
CA LEU A 406 3.70 -10.48 -5.16
C LEU A 406 2.48 -10.78 -4.28
N VAL A 407 2.70 -11.39 -3.11
CA VAL A 407 1.63 -11.69 -2.14
C VAL A 407 1.03 -10.40 -1.59
N ALA A 408 1.85 -9.46 -1.14
CA ALA A 408 1.39 -8.19 -0.57
C ALA A 408 0.57 -7.40 -1.59
N ALA A 409 1.06 -7.32 -2.82
CA ALA A 409 0.35 -6.65 -3.90
C ALA A 409 -0.98 -7.35 -4.20
N GLY A 410 -0.98 -8.69 -4.33
CA GLY A 410 -2.20 -9.47 -4.58
C GLY A 410 -3.25 -9.32 -3.48
N VAL A 411 -2.86 -9.32 -2.21
CA VAL A 411 -3.76 -9.10 -1.06
C VAL A 411 -4.33 -7.69 -1.06
N ARG A 412 -3.50 -6.66 -1.32
CA ARG A 412 -3.98 -5.28 -1.42
C ARG A 412 -4.99 -5.13 -2.56
N ALA A 413 -4.65 -5.61 -3.75
CA ALA A 413 -5.53 -5.51 -4.91
C ALA A 413 -6.81 -6.33 -4.72
N ALA A 414 -6.72 -7.52 -4.10
CA ALA A 414 -7.88 -8.31 -3.70
C ALA A 414 -8.77 -7.57 -2.68
N GLY A 415 -8.22 -6.78 -1.77
CA GLY A 415 -8.99 -5.91 -0.88
C GLY A 415 -9.72 -4.80 -1.64
N LEU A 416 -9.03 -4.16 -2.59
CA LEU A 416 -9.59 -3.09 -3.43
C LEU A 416 -10.72 -3.60 -4.34
N VAL A 417 -10.59 -4.79 -4.94
CA VAL A 417 -11.68 -5.37 -5.74
C VAL A 417 -12.72 -6.08 -4.87
N GLY A 418 -12.29 -6.69 -3.76
CA GLY A 418 -13.04 -7.60 -2.88
C GLY A 418 -13.97 -6.90 -1.89
N GLY A 419 -13.90 -5.57 -1.76
CA GLY A 419 -14.75 -4.84 -0.82
C GLY A 419 -14.67 -5.37 0.61
N ALA A 420 -13.50 -5.90 1.00
CA ALA A 420 -13.23 -6.40 2.34
C ALA A 420 -12.00 -5.64 2.90
N GLY A 421 -12.14 -4.63 3.75
CA GLY A 421 -13.36 -4.04 4.32
C GLY A 421 -14.10 -3.12 3.35
N SER A 422 -15.29 -2.67 3.74
CA SER A 422 -15.87 -1.52 3.08
C SER A 422 -14.82 -0.40 3.05
N ASP A 423 -14.81 0.39 1.98
CA ASP A 423 -14.06 1.66 1.95
C ASP A 423 -14.47 2.58 3.14
N GLU A 424 -15.49 2.20 3.92
CA GLU A 424 -15.89 2.77 5.21
C GLU A 424 -14.86 2.60 6.35
N ASP A 425 -13.83 1.75 6.22
CA ASP A 425 -12.84 1.50 7.30
C ASP A 425 -11.39 1.38 6.79
N TRP A 426 -11.04 2.01 5.67
CA TRP A 426 -9.69 1.96 5.08
C TRP A 426 -8.60 2.41 6.07
N TRP A 427 -8.93 3.37 6.93
CA TRP A 427 -8.05 3.97 7.92
C TRP A 427 -7.60 3.01 9.03
N ARG A 428 -8.34 1.91 9.26
CA ARG A 428 -7.95 0.88 10.24
C ARG A 428 -6.77 0.08 9.74
N GLY A 429 -5.62 0.35 10.34
CA GLY A 429 -4.35 -0.32 10.05
C GLY A 429 -3.55 0.33 8.92
N ALA A 430 -4.06 1.42 8.33
CA ALA A 430 -3.37 2.25 7.34
C ALA A 430 -2.10 2.88 7.92
N VAL A 431 -1.09 3.09 7.07
CA VAL A 431 0.13 3.84 7.39
C VAL A 431 -0.10 5.30 6.99
N VAL A 432 -0.22 6.18 7.98
CA VAL A 432 -0.35 7.63 7.79
C VAL A 432 1.03 8.27 7.80
N TYR A 433 1.30 9.16 6.86
CA TYR A 433 2.53 9.94 6.77
C TYR A 433 2.22 11.41 7.02
N GLU A 434 2.67 11.93 8.15
CA GLU A 434 2.63 13.35 8.50
C GLU A 434 3.70 14.09 7.68
N CYS A 435 3.25 14.71 6.60
CA CYS A 435 4.06 15.54 5.72
C CYS A 435 4.10 16.96 6.28
N HIS A 436 5.27 17.40 6.74
CA HIS A 436 5.49 18.83 7.00
C HIS A 436 5.75 19.55 5.66
N LEU A 437 4.68 20.00 5.01
CA LEU A 437 4.69 20.54 3.64
C LEU A 437 5.84 21.53 3.35
N PRO A 438 6.11 22.54 4.20
CA PRO A 438 7.19 23.51 3.96
C PRO A 438 8.58 22.88 3.82
N SER A 439 8.80 21.67 4.34
CA SER A 439 10.10 20.99 4.36
C SER A 439 10.11 19.68 3.61
N PHE A 440 9.01 19.26 3.00
CA PHE A 440 8.99 18.00 2.28
C PHE A 440 9.75 18.09 0.95
N ARG A 441 9.29 18.93 0.02
CA ARG A 441 9.93 19.14 -1.28
C ARG A 441 9.45 20.44 -1.91
N ASP A 442 10.37 21.21 -2.48
CA ASP A 442 10.06 22.45 -3.19
C ASP A 442 10.02 22.21 -4.69
N GLY A 443 8.80 22.08 -5.25
CA GLY A 443 8.59 21.93 -6.68
C GLY A 443 8.62 23.25 -7.45
N SER A 444 8.53 24.39 -6.75
CA SER A 444 8.53 25.73 -7.36
C SER A 444 9.94 26.32 -7.53
N GLY A 445 10.89 25.86 -6.73
CA GLY A 445 12.26 26.34 -6.67
C GLY A 445 12.43 27.68 -5.94
N ASP A 446 11.50 28.06 -5.06
CA ASP A 446 11.52 29.34 -4.31
C ASP A 446 12.11 29.24 -2.89
N GLY A 447 12.41 28.02 -2.43
CA GLY A 447 13.09 27.73 -1.16
C GLY A 447 12.18 27.20 -0.05
N ILE A 448 10.91 26.93 -0.33
CA ILE A 448 9.94 26.33 0.61
C ILE A 448 9.12 25.25 -0.10
N GLY A 449 8.80 24.19 0.63
CA GLY A 449 8.06 23.07 0.09
C GLY A 449 6.61 23.42 -0.21
N ASP A 450 6.07 22.84 -1.29
CA ASP A 450 4.77 23.22 -1.85
C ASP A 450 3.98 21.99 -2.37
N LEU A 451 2.73 22.20 -2.77
CA LEU A 451 1.86 21.12 -3.24
C LEU A 451 2.41 20.43 -4.49
N GLU A 452 3.18 21.13 -5.34
CA GLU A 452 3.82 20.51 -6.50
C GLU A 452 4.93 19.56 -6.06
N GLY A 453 5.77 19.98 -5.11
CA GLY A 453 6.78 19.10 -4.53
C GLY A 453 6.17 17.88 -3.82
N LEU A 454 5.01 18.02 -3.18
CA LEU A 454 4.28 16.88 -2.64
C LEU A 454 3.82 15.92 -3.74
N ILE A 455 3.26 16.43 -4.85
CA ILE A 455 2.90 15.62 -6.03
C ILE A 455 4.11 14.83 -6.55
N GLU A 456 5.26 15.47 -6.70
CA GLU A 456 6.50 14.82 -7.14
C GLU A 456 7.00 13.74 -6.17
N GLY A 457 6.70 13.87 -4.88
CA GLY A 457 7.06 12.91 -3.84
C GLY A 457 6.10 11.73 -3.69
N LEU A 458 4.95 11.71 -4.37
CA LEU A 458 3.95 10.64 -4.19
C LEU A 458 4.47 9.25 -4.57
N ASP A 459 5.32 9.14 -5.58
CA ASP A 459 5.93 7.84 -5.94
C ASP A 459 6.86 7.32 -4.84
N TYR A 460 7.60 8.22 -4.17
CA TYR A 460 8.39 7.86 -3.00
C TYR A 460 7.51 7.38 -1.84
N LEU A 461 6.42 8.09 -1.54
CA LEU A 461 5.49 7.72 -0.46
C LEU A 461 4.81 6.37 -0.74
N ARG A 462 4.38 6.13 -1.99
CA ARG A 462 3.84 4.85 -2.43
C ARG A 462 4.84 3.72 -2.17
N ASP A 463 6.08 3.90 -2.61
CA ASP A 463 7.09 2.86 -2.48
C ASP A 463 7.60 2.70 -1.03
N LEU A 464 7.41 3.71 -0.17
CA LEU A 464 7.60 3.59 1.26
C LEU A 464 6.49 2.75 1.93
N GLY A 465 5.36 2.55 1.25
CA GLY A 465 4.20 1.82 1.75
C GLY A 465 3.23 2.69 2.55
N VAL A 466 3.15 3.98 2.23
CA VAL A 466 2.20 4.93 2.82
C VAL A 466 0.81 4.71 2.21
N ASP A 467 -0.22 4.61 3.05
CA ASP A 467 -1.62 4.49 2.62
C ASP A 467 -2.33 5.86 2.59
N ALA A 468 -1.87 6.82 3.42
CA ALA A 468 -2.41 8.17 3.46
C ALA A 468 -1.36 9.21 3.80
N VAL A 469 -1.41 10.37 3.16
CA VAL A 469 -0.60 11.54 3.50
C VAL A 469 -1.45 12.56 4.23
N TRP A 470 -0.98 13.00 5.40
CA TRP A 470 -1.49 14.17 6.11
C TRP A 470 -0.62 15.36 5.74
N THR A 471 -1.20 16.36 5.07
CA THR A 471 -0.45 17.44 4.41
C THR A 471 0.06 18.56 5.33
N GLY A 472 -0.43 18.63 6.58
CA GLY A 472 -0.37 19.87 7.35
C GLY A 472 -1.25 20.99 6.78
N PRO A 473 -1.25 22.19 7.39
CA PRO A 473 -2.01 23.34 6.89
C PRO A 473 -1.34 23.99 5.67
N PHE A 474 -2.15 24.34 4.67
CA PHE A 474 -1.71 25.05 3.46
C PHE A 474 -2.62 26.23 3.10
N TYR A 475 -3.52 26.60 4.00
CA TYR A 475 -4.49 27.69 3.84
C TYR A 475 -3.82 29.05 3.75
N ARG A 476 -4.53 30.02 3.18
CA ARG A 476 -4.12 31.43 3.23
C ARG A 476 -3.82 31.84 4.66
N SER A 477 -2.61 32.33 4.90
CA SER A 477 -2.14 32.59 6.26
C SER A 477 -1.05 33.67 6.28
N PRO A 478 -0.95 34.47 7.35
CA PRO A 478 0.23 35.28 7.63
C PRO A 478 1.50 34.46 7.88
N LEU A 479 1.37 33.14 8.11
CA LEU A 479 2.43 32.17 8.39
C LEU A 479 3.19 32.48 9.68
N LEU A 480 2.52 33.09 10.67
CA LEU A 480 3.11 33.27 12.00
C LEU A 480 3.23 31.95 12.75
N ASP A 481 2.24 31.06 12.57
CA ASP A 481 2.28 29.68 13.07
C ASP A 481 2.20 28.71 11.88
N GLN A 482 2.94 29.03 10.82
CA GLN A 482 3.19 28.13 9.68
C GLN A 482 1.91 27.57 9.02
N GLY A 483 0.82 28.34 9.03
CA GLY A 483 -0.44 27.98 8.38
C GLY A 483 -1.60 27.70 9.35
N PHE A 484 -1.32 27.51 10.65
CA PHE A 484 -2.36 27.35 11.67
C PHE A 484 -3.11 28.66 11.95
N ASP A 485 -2.48 29.81 11.71
CA ASP A 485 -3.13 31.14 11.72
C ASP A 485 -3.87 31.42 10.39
N VAL A 486 -5.06 30.80 10.21
CA VAL A 486 -5.83 30.87 8.94
C VAL A 486 -6.49 32.23 8.72
N SER A 487 -6.27 32.83 7.55
CA SER A 487 -6.87 34.11 7.11
C SER A 487 -7.93 33.96 6.00
N ASP A 488 -7.93 32.83 5.29
CA ASP A 488 -9.03 32.38 4.42
C ASP A 488 -9.01 30.84 4.36
N TYR A 489 -10.09 30.21 4.83
CA TYR A 489 -10.22 28.76 4.88
C TYR A 489 -10.46 28.09 3.52
N LEU A 490 -10.85 28.86 2.50
CA LEU A 490 -11.35 28.33 1.22
C LEU A 490 -10.35 28.56 0.07
N ASP A 491 -9.12 28.96 0.37
CA ASP A 491 -8.06 29.16 -0.62
C ASP A 491 -6.70 28.68 -0.07
N VAL A 492 -5.77 28.45 -0.98
CA VAL A 492 -4.41 27.98 -0.70
C VAL A 492 -3.45 29.17 -0.61
N GLU A 493 -2.52 29.16 0.34
CA GLU A 493 -1.46 30.17 0.41
C GLU A 493 -0.59 30.10 -0.86
N PRO A 494 -0.33 31.21 -1.58
CA PRO A 494 0.36 31.19 -2.86
C PRO A 494 1.74 30.54 -2.82
N VAL A 495 2.41 30.57 -1.67
CA VAL A 495 3.70 29.91 -1.48
C VAL A 495 3.58 28.38 -1.52
N PHE A 496 2.42 27.82 -1.17
CA PHE A 496 2.14 26.38 -1.26
C PHE A 496 1.45 25.99 -2.57
N GLY A 497 0.83 26.95 -3.27
CA GLY A 497 0.27 26.71 -4.60
C GLY A 497 -1.07 27.38 -4.85
N SER A 498 -2.06 26.58 -5.25
CA SER A 498 -3.40 27.05 -5.61
C SER A 498 -4.43 25.92 -5.43
N LEU A 499 -5.72 26.25 -5.47
CA LEU A 499 -6.78 25.24 -5.46
C LEU A 499 -6.65 24.22 -6.61
N GLU A 500 -6.27 24.66 -7.81
CA GLU A 500 -6.05 23.74 -8.95
C GLU A 500 -4.90 22.76 -8.69
N LYS A 501 -3.84 23.20 -8.01
CA LYS A 501 -2.75 22.31 -7.58
C LYS A 501 -3.23 21.32 -6.51
N PHE A 502 -4.12 21.74 -5.60
CA PHE A 502 -4.71 20.83 -4.63
C PHE A 502 -5.56 19.74 -5.32
N ASP A 503 -6.40 20.12 -6.28
CA ASP A 503 -7.21 19.15 -7.04
C ASP A 503 -6.32 18.16 -7.80
N ARG A 504 -5.20 18.63 -8.37
CA ARG A 504 -4.16 17.77 -8.97
C ARG A 504 -3.49 16.83 -7.97
N LEU A 505 -3.20 17.30 -6.75
CA LEU A 505 -2.63 16.48 -5.68
C LEU A 505 -3.57 15.32 -5.33
N VAL A 506 -4.85 15.61 -5.11
CA VAL A 506 -5.85 14.59 -4.79
C VAL A 506 -5.92 13.54 -5.90
N ALA A 507 -6.04 13.96 -7.16
CA ALA A 507 -6.08 13.05 -8.30
C ALA A 507 -4.81 12.18 -8.39
N ALA A 508 -3.62 12.79 -8.32
CA ALA A 508 -2.34 12.08 -8.44
C ALA A 508 -2.09 11.12 -7.27
N ALA A 509 -2.57 11.45 -6.06
CA ALA A 509 -2.50 10.59 -4.89
C ALA A 509 -3.44 9.38 -5.04
N HIS A 510 -4.68 9.61 -5.46
CA HIS A 510 -5.67 8.54 -5.70
C HIS A 510 -5.22 7.57 -6.80
N GLU A 511 -4.60 8.06 -7.88
CA GLU A 511 -3.97 7.22 -8.91
C GLU A 511 -2.91 6.26 -8.34
N ARG A 512 -2.28 6.62 -7.23
CA ARG A 512 -1.26 5.82 -6.53
C ARG A 512 -1.82 5.04 -5.33
N GLY A 513 -3.14 5.10 -5.10
CA GLY A 513 -3.79 4.48 -3.96
C GLY A 513 -3.49 5.16 -2.62
N ILE A 514 -3.02 6.41 -2.63
CA ILE A 514 -2.73 7.21 -1.43
C ILE A 514 -3.92 8.12 -1.14
N ARG A 515 -4.40 8.09 0.10
CA ARG A 515 -5.46 8.99 0.60
C ARG A 515 -4.88 10.34 1.04
N VAL A 516 -5.64 11.43 0.89
CA VAL A 516 -5.21 12.79 1.28
C VAL A 516 -5.99 13.26 2.50
N ILE A 517 -5.28 13.52 3.60
CA ILE A 517 -5.83 14.07 4.84
C ILE A 517 -5.36 15.52 4.97
N VAL A 518 -6.29 16.45 5.16
CA VAL A 518 -5.98 17.87 5.35
C VAL A 518 -6.10 18.26 6.83
N ASP A 519 -5.32 19.24 7.26
CA ASP A 519 -5.54 19.83 8.59
C ASP A 519 -6.84 20.63 8.60
N TYR A 520 -7.61 20.60 9.68
CA TYR A 520 -8.81 21.42 9.86
C TYR A 520 -8.67 22.15 11.18
N ILE A 521 -8.70 23.49 11.13
CA ILE A 521 -8.39 24.38 12.27
C ILE A 521 -9.66 25.12 12.72
N PRO A 522 -10.56 24.48 13.46
CA PRO A 522 -11.83 25.07 13.86
C PRO A 522 -11.77 25.97 15.10
N ASN A 523 -10.71 25.92 15.91
CA ASN A 523 -10.71 26.62 17.20
C ASN A 523 -10.55 28.15 17.07
N HIS A 524 -9.72 28.59 16.13
CA HIS A 524 -9.29 29.98 16.02
C HIS A 524 -9.05 30.36 14.54
N THR A 525 -8.98 31.66 14.26
CA THR A 525 -8.50 32.19 12.98
C THR A 525 -7.27 33.05 13.20
N SER A 526 -6.62 33.54 12.14
CA SER A 526 -5.74 34.71 12.23
C SER A 526 -6.52 35.97 12.63
N ASP A 527 -5.86 36.90 13.32
CA ASP A 527 -6.34 38.26 13.57
C ASP A 527 -6.53 39.11 12.29
N ARG A 528 -5.99 38.64 11.17
CA ARG A 528 -6.19 39.22 9.83
C ARG A 528 -7.36 38.61 9.08
N HIS A 529 -7.99 37.57 9.62
CA HIS A 529 -9.18 36.96 9.01
C HIS A 529 -10.30 38.01 8.92
N PRO A 530 -11.01 38.12 7.77
CA PRO A 530 -12.08 39.11 7.61
C PRO A 530 -13.15 39.08 8.71
N TRP A 531 -13.42 37.89 9.26
CA TRP A 531 -14.32 37.71 10.40
C TRP A 531 -13.82 38.45 11.65
N PHE A 532 -12.54 38.31 12.03
CA PHE A 532 -12.01 39.00 13.21
C PHE A 532 -11.89 40.50 12.99
N VAL A 533 -11.46 40.93 11.79
CA VAL A 533 -11.38 42.35 11.44
C VAL A 533 -12.76 43.02 11.57
N ALA A 534 -13.83 42.36 11.09
CA ALA A 534 -15.20 42.83 11.27
C ALA A 534 -15.61 42.82 12.75
N SER A 535 -15.41 41.70 13.44
CA SER A 535 -15.72 41.53 14.88
C SER A 535 -15.03 42.56 15.78
N ARG A 536 -13.80 42.97 15.43
CA ARG A 536 -12.97 43.93 16.18
C ARG A 536 -13.32 45.37 15.85
N SER A 537 -13.97 45.64 14.71
CA SER A 537 -14.26 47.01 14.24
C SER A 537 -15.23 47.78 15.15
N SER A 538 -16.17 47.09 15.78
CA SER A 538 -17.18 47.67 16.68
C SER A 538 -17.83 46.61 17.55
N ARG A 539 -18.31 46.99 18.74
CA ARG A 539 -19.15 46.13 19.60
C ARG A 539 -20.53 45.82 18.98
N ASP A 540 -20.97 46.61 18.01
CA ASP A 540 -22.27 46.46 17.35
C ASP A 540 -22.19 45.71 15.99
N ASP A 541 -21.00 45.28 15.58
CA ASP A 541 -20.82 44.56 14.31
C ASP A 541 -21.55 43.21 14.33
N PRO A 542 -22.21 42.77 13.24
CA PRO A 542 -22.89 41.47 13.19
C PRO A 542 -21.98 40.26 13.49
N MET A 543 -20.67 40.38 13.23
CA MET A 543 -19.68 39.35 13.52
C MET A 543 -19.07 39.50 14.92
N ARG A 544 -19.53 40.44 15.77
CA ARG A 544 -18.95 40.66 17.11
C ARG A 544 -18.93 39.38 17.95
N ASP A 545 -20.02 38.63 17.93
CA ASP A 545 -20.18 37.39 18.70
C ASP A 545 -19.59 36.15 17.99
N TRP A 546 -18.87 36.32 16.88
CA TRP A 546 -18.15 35.23 16.23
C TRP A 546 -16.87 34.85 16.98
N TYR A 547 -16.38 35.74 17.85
CA TYR A 547 -15.20 35.53 18.70
C TYR A 547 -15.57 35.73 20.16
N VAL A 548 -14.72 35.22 21.06
CA VAL A 548 -14.97 35.30 22.50
C VAL A 548 -14.48 36.63 23.06
N TRP A 549 -15.41 37.55 23.34
CA TRP A 549 -15.14 38.86 23.95
C TRP A 549 -15.63 38.97 25.40
N ARG A 550 -14.85 39.64 26.24
CA ARG A 550 -15.20 39.91 27.65
C ARG A 550 -14.84 41.33 28.08
N ASP A 551 -15.70 41.93 28.89
CA ASP A 551 -15.35 43.16 29.59
C ASP A 551 -14.23 42.89 30.61
N PRO A 552 -13.40 43.90 30.95
CA PRO A 552 -12.43 43.78 32.03
C PRO A 552 -13.08 43.34 33.35
N ALA A 553 -12.35 42.55 34.14
CA ALA A 553 -12.77 42.19 35.50
C ALA A 553 -12.94 43.45 36.37
N PRO A 554 -13.74 43.39 37.47
CA PRO A 554 -13.85 44.51 38.40
C PRO A 554 -12.48 45.02 38.86
N GLY A 555 -12.13 46.26 38.50
CA GLY A 555 -10.79 46.83 38.76
C GLY A 555 -9.90 46.96 37.51
N GLY A 556 -10.35 46.51 36.33
CA GLY A 556 -9.69 46.72 35.05
C GLY A 556 -8.65 45.65 34.66
N GLY A 557 -8.67 44.49 35.31
CA GLY A 557 -7.77 43.36 35.00
C GLY A 557 -8.35 42.36 34.02
N VAL A 558 -7.58 41.32 33.71
CA VAL A 558 -8.01 40.20 32.86
C VAL A 558 -9.26 39.50 33.42
N PRO A 559 -10.15 38.96 32.56
CA PRO A 559 -11.42 38.35 32.98
C PRO A 559 -11.30 37.17 33.95
N ASN A 560 -10.31 36.30 33.77
CA ASN A 560 -10.02 35.15 34.63
C ASN A 560 -8.52 34.79 34.56
N ASN A 561 -8.10 33.76 35.28
CA ASN A 561 -6.69 33.38 35.39
C ASN A 561 -6.13 32.50 34.25
N TRP A 562 -6.89 32.19 33.20
CA TRP A 562 -6.44 31.24 32.16
C TRP A 562 -5.15 31.68 31.47
N THR A 563 -4.28 30.71 31.19
CA THR A 563 -2.94 30.91 30.59
C THR A 563 -2.87 30.38 29.17
N SER A 564 -2.23 31.14 28.29
CA SER A 564 -1.99 30.72 26.90
C SER A 564 -0.85 29.70 26.83
N GLU A 565 -0.90 28.80 25.86
CA GLU A 565 0.24 27.94 25.53
C GLU A 565 1.46 28.78 25.11
N ALA A 566 1.24 29.96 24.53
CA ALA A 566 2.28 30.97 24.23
C ALA A 566 2.83 31.73 25.43
N GLY A 567 2.36 31.39 26.64
CA GLY A 567 2.74 32.08 27.86
C GLY A 567 1.93 33.35 28.07
N GLY A 568 1.85 33.80 29.32
CA GLY A 568 0.98 34.91 29.70
C GLY A 568 -0.51 34.54 29.71
N SER A 569 -1.36 35.56 29.69
CA SER A 569 -2.82 35.38 29.73
C SER A 569 -3.37 34.99 28.36
N VAL A 570 -4.45 34.21 28.32
CA VAL A 570 -5.26 34.00 27.10
C VAL A 570 -6.08 35.22 26.67
N TRP A 571 -5.98 36.34 27.40
CA TRP A 571 -6.80 37.53 27.19
C TRP A 571 -5.95 38.70 26.73
N GLU A 572 -6.16 39.15 25.50
CA GLU A 572 -5.53 40.36 24.96
C GLU A 572 -6.52 41.52 24.97
N TYR A 573 -6.05 42.69 25.45
CA TYR A 573 -6.90 43.88 25.57
C TYR A 573 -6.99 44.65 24.25
N ASP A 574 -8.20 44.85 23.75
CA ASP A 574 -8.46 45.69 22.60
C ASP A 574 -8.87 47.11 23.03
N GLU A 575 -7.95 48.06 22.96
CA GLU A 575 -8.21 49.46 23.35
C GLU A 575 -9.41 50.11 22.63
N PRO A 576 -9.60 49.94 21.30
CA PRO A 576 -10.73 50.54 20.58
C PRO A 576 -12.09 50.11 21.11
N THR A 577 -12.26 48.84 21.48
CA THR A 577 -13.54 48.33 22.00
C THR A 577 -13.59 48.29 23.52
N GLY A 578 -12.47 48.45 24.21
CA GLY A 578 -12.38 48.38 25.68
C GLY A 578 -12.78 47.02 26.24
N GLN A 579 -12.53 45.94 25.49
CA GLN A 579 -12.78 44.55 25.89
C GLN A 579 -11.54 43.71 25.67
N TYR A 580 -11.47 42.57 26.34
CA TYR A 580 -10.53 41.51 26.04
C TYR A 580 -11.12 40.54 25.01
N TYR A 581 -10.28 40.01 24.12
CA TYR A 581 -10.60 38.84 23.32
C TYR A 581 -9.77 37.63 23.76
N LEU A 582 -10.33 36.43 23.61
CA LEU A 582 -9.67 35.16 23.96
C LEU A 582 -8.72 34.73 22.84
N HIS A 583 -7.55 34.23 23.20
CA HIS A 583 -6.62 33.51 22.33
C HIS A 583 -5.94 32.36 23.12
N SER A 584 -6.17 31.12 22.71
CA SER A 584 -5.57 29.95 23.40
C SER A 584 -4.07 29.78 23.11
N HIS A 585 -3.62 30.27 21.95
CA HIS A 585 -2.24 30.22 21.48
C HIS A 585 -1.69 31.65 21.31
N LEU A 586 -1.22 32.02 20.12
CA LEU A 586 -0.70 33.37 19.85
C LEU A 586 -1.79 34.44 19.98
N VAL A 587 -1.38 35.66 20.32
CA VAL A 587 -2.27 36.85 20.35
C VAL A 587 -2.92 37.09 18.98
N GLU A 588 -2.21 36.74 17.91
CA GLU A 588 -2.67 36.79 16.52
C GLU A 588 -3.61 35.64 16.12
N GLN A 589 -3.94 34.72 17.04
CA GLN A 589 -4.86 33.59 16.85
C GLN A 589 -6.12 33.73 17.74
N PRO A 590 -7.02 34.72 17.49
CA PRO A 590 -8.23 34.88 18.26
C PRO A 590 -9.19 33.68 18.12
N ASP A 591 -9.71 33.23 19.26
CA ASP A 591 -10.56 32.05 19.37
C ASP A 591 -12.00 32.32 18.93
N LEU A 592 -12.53 31.40 18.12
CA LEU A 592 -13.89 31.41 17.60
C LEU A 592 -14.89 31.01 18.70
N ASN A 593 -16.05 31.67 18.70
CA ASN A 593 -17.14 31.35 19.60
C ASN A 593 -18.05 30.26 19.01
N TRP A 594 -17.72 29.01 19.28
CA TRP A 594 -18.49 27.83 18.83
C TRP A 594 -19.93 27.77 19.37
N ARG A 595 -20.33 28.62 20.33
CA ARG A 595 -21.74 28.72 20.77
C ARG A 595 -22.59 29.56 19.81
N ASN A 596 -21.97 30.33 18.93
CA ASN A 596 -22.65 31.05 17.88
C ASN A 596 -23.04 30.10 16.74
N ALA A 597 -24.33 30.07 16.37
CA ALA A 597 -24.82 29.15 15.35
C ALA A 597 -24.26 29.43 13.94
N GLU A 598 -23.95 30.69 13.62
CA GLU A 598 -23.39 31.06 12.32
C GLU A 598 -21.92 30.64 12.20
N VAL A 599 -21.15 30.73 13.29
CA VAL A 599 -19.77 30.22 13.36
C VAL A 599 -19.74 28.71 13.11
N ARG A 600 -20.58 27.96 13.84
CA ARG A 600 -20.69 26.50 13.64
C ARG A 600 -21.01 26.17 12.19
N LYS A 601 -22.03 26.81 11.63
CA LYS A 601 -22.43 26.61 10.24
C LYS A 601 -21.27 26.91 9.28
N ALA A 602 -20.58 28.04 9.45
CA ALA A 602 -19.47 28.45 8.58
C ALA A 602 -18.33 27.43 8.60
N LEU A 603 -17.97 26.92 9.78
CA LEU A 603 -16.90 25.93 9.94
C LEU A 603 -17.29 24.56 9.37
N LEU A 604 -18.54 24.12 9.55
CA LEU A 604 -19.04 22.92 8.88
C LEU A 604 -19.08 23.07 7.35
N ASP A 605 -19.36 24.26 6.83
CA ASP A 605 -19.30 24.54 5.39
C ASP A 605 -17.84 24.55 4.86
N VAL A 606 -16.86 25.00 5.66
CA VAL A 606 -15.42 24.86 5.34
C VAL A 606 -15.04 23.39 5.22
N LEU A 607 -15.49 22.54 6.15
CA LEU A 607 -15.24 21.10 6.07
C LEU A 607 -15.81 20.50 4.78
N ARG A 608 -17.07 20.83 4.43
CA ARG A 608 -17.67 20.37 3.16
C ARG A 608 -16.86 20.79 1.95
N PHE A 609 -16.38 22.03 1.91
CA PHE A 609 -15.60 22.54 0.77
C PHE A 609 -14.39 21.68 0.41
N TRP A 610 -13.68 21.15 1.41
CA TRP A 610 -12.50 20.30 1.19
C TRP A 610 -12.87 18.85 0.89
N LEU A 611 -13.92 18.32 1.54
CA LEU A 611 -14.44 16.98 1.25
C LEU A 611 -15.06 16.88 -0.16
N ASP A 612 -15.74 17.93 -0.62
CA ASP A 612 -16.27 18.08 -1.99
C ASP A 612 -15.16 18.06 -3.05
N ARG A 613 -13.92 18.42 -2.68
CA ARG A 613 -12.72 18.34 -3.54
C ARG A 613 -11.98 17.01 -3.47
N GLY A 614 -12.53 16.03 -2.75
CA GLY A 614 -12.01 14.68 -2.69
C GLY A 614 -10.97 14.45 -1.59
N ALA A 615 -10.81 15.35 -0.61
CA ALA A 615 -10.08 15.02 0.60
C ALA A 615 -10.70 13.79 1.27
N ASP A 616 -9.87 12.85 1.70
CA ASP A 616 -10.28 11.57 2.27
C ASP A 616 -10.44 11.60 3.79
N GLY A 617 -10.09 12.71 4.41
CA GLY A 617 -10.29 12.95 5.82
C GLY A 617 -9.69 14.26 6.28
N VAL A 618 -9.88 14.53 7.56
CA VAL A 618 -9.34 15.71 8.24
C VAL A 618 -8.66 15.35 9.54
N ARG A 619 -7.57 16.06 9.87
CA ARG A 619 -7.02 16.14 11.22
C ARG A 619 -7.51 17.42 11.87
N ILE A 620 -8.28 17.29 12.93
CA ILE A 620 -8.91 18.38 13.68
C ILE A 620 -7.90 18.89 14.70
N ASP A 621 -7.34 20.06 14.42
CA ASP A 621 -6.39 20.77 15.27
C ASP A 621 -7.03 21.13 16.61
N VAL A 622 -6.27 20.91 17.69
CA VAL A 622 -6.64 21.23 19.08
C VAL A 622 -8.10 20.90 19.42
N ALA A 623 -8.59 19.74 18.98
CA ALA A 623 -9.99 19.33 19.08
C ALA A 623 -10.55 19.42 20.51
N HIS A 624 -9.69 19.24 21.51
CA HIS A 624 -10.01 19.33 22.92
C HIS A 624 -10.25 20.76 23.44
N MET A 625 -9.85 21.80 22.69
CA MET A 625 -10.00 23.22 23.09
C MET A 625 -11.24 23.91 22.51
N LEU A 626 -12.02 23.28 21.62
CA LEU A 626 -13.09 23.96 20.88
C LEU A 626 -14.09 24.75 21.75
N LEU A 627 -14.55 24.17 22.86
CA LEU A 627 -15.45 24.85 23.78
C LEU A 627 -14.88 24.92 25.18
N LYS A 628 -15.04 26.12 25.75
CA LYS A 628 -14.65 26.49 27.11
C LYS A 628 -15.86 26.56 28.03
N ASP A 629 -15.62 26.65 29.33
CA ASP A 629 -16.61 26.87 30.37
C ASP A 629 -17.39 28.17 30.13
N PRO A 630 -18.73 28.11 29.95
CA PRO A 630 -19.53 29.30 29.67
C PRO A 630 -19.63 30.26 30.86
N GLU A 631 -19.26 29.81 32.07
CA GLU A 631 -19.16 30.66 33.26
C GLU A 631 -17.79 31.36 33.38
N PHE A 632 -16.81 31.02 32.54
CA PHE A 632 -15.45 31.58 32.53
C PHE A 632 -14.76 31.53 33.89
N ARG A 633 -14.99 30.46 34.66
CA ARG A 633 -14.38 30.29 35.99
C ARG A 633 -12.87 30.12 35.91
N ASP A 634 -12.18 30.59 36.95
CA ASP A 634 -10.74 30.40 37.11
C ASP A 634 -10.38 28.90 37.17
N ASN A 635 -9.29 28.52 36.49
CA ASN A 635 -8.69 27.21 36.63
C ASN A 635 -8.05 27.04 38.02
N PRO A 636 -8.16 25.84 38.64
CA PRO A 636 -7.41 25.51 39.85
C PRO A 636 -5.90 25.48 39.60
N ALA A 637 -5.11 25.73 40.65
CA ALA A 637 -3.66 25.54 40.60
C ALA A 637 -3.29 24.05 40.55
N ALA A 638 -2.24 23.69 39.81
CA ALA A 638 -1.65 22.35 39.76
C ALA A 638 -0.73 22.10 40.97
N PRO A 639 -1.11 21.27 41.96
CA PRO A 639 -0.30 21.06 43.16
C PRO A 639 1.01 20.33 42.83
N GLY A 640 2.15 21.01 42.96
CA GLY A 640 3.48 20.48 42.63
C GLY A 640 4.00 20.88 41.25
N GLY A 641 3.20 21.61 40.47
CA GLY A 641 3.44 21.86 39.04
C GLY A 641 3.19 20.60 38.20
N ASN A 642 2.91 20.76 36.91
CA ASN A 642 2.87 19.61 36.00
C ASN A 642 4.29 19.13 35.64
N HIS A 643 4.39 17.84 35.28
CA HIS A 643 5.67 17.14 35.09
C HIS A 643 5.89 16.59 33.67
N ASN A 644 5.00 16.87 32.71
CA ASN A 644 5.20 16.46 31.33
C ASN A 644 6.16 17.42 30.59
N ALA A 645 6.68 16.99 29.44
CA ALA A 645 7.71 17.73 28.72
C ALA A 645 7.21 19.07 28.15
N PHE A 646 5.93 19.16 27.80
CA PHE A 646 5.31 20.39 27.30
C PHE A 646 5.22 21.46 28.38
N ASP A 647 4.73 21.11 29.56
CA ASP A 647 4.54 22.04 30.68
C ASP A 647 5.87 22.58 31.23
N LEU A 648 6.94 21.81 31.11
CA LEU A 648 8.30 22.27 31.44
C LEU A 648 8.84 23.31 30.45
N GLN A 649 8.35 23.31 29.20
CA GLN A 649 8.69 24.32 28.19
C GLN A 649 7.79 25.56 28.30
N HIS A 650 6.62 25.42 28.93
CA HIS A 650 5.61 26.47 29.10
C HIS A 650 5.28 26.67 30.58
N PRO A 651 6.19 27.24 31.38
CA PRO A 651 6.12 27.20 32.84
C PRO A 651 4.89 27.90 33.43
N ASP A 652 4.35 28.93 32.79
CA ASP A 652 3.10 29.59 33.22
C ASP A 652 1.88 28.70 33.01
N PHE A 653 1.85 27.99 31.87
CA PHE A 653 0.81 27.02 31.51
C PHE A 653 0.79 25.87 32.51
N GLY A 654 1.94 25.25 32.78
CA GLY A 654 2.11 24.15 33.73
C GLY A 654 1.76 24.44 35.20
N THR A 655 1.38 25.67 35.54
CA THR A 655 0.91 26.05 36.89
C THR A 655 -0.56 25.74 37.16
N GLN A 656 -1.34 25.38 36.12
CA GLN A 656 -2.79 25.23 36.21
C GLN A 656 -3.27 23.81 35.92
N LEU A 657 -4.36 23.41 36.58
CA LEU A 657 -5.20 22.30 36.13
C LEU A 657 -6.22 22.87 35.16
N HIS A 658 -5.98 22.66 33.88
CA HIS A 658 -6.80 23.20 32.80
C HIS A 658 -8.13 22.44 32.63
N VAL A 659 -9.11 22.79 33.46
CA VAL A 659 -10.42 22.11 33.55
C VAL A 659 -11.58 22.97 33.06
N HIS A 660 -11.38 24.28 32.92
CA HIS A 660 -12.43 25.23 32.51
C HIS A 660 -12.15 25.88 31.15
N ASP A 661 -10.92 25.88 30.69
CA ASP A 661 -10.45 26.45 29.42
C ASP A 661 -10.34 25.42 28.28
N ARG A 662 -10.64 24.15 28.56
CA ARG A 662 -10.68 23.06 27.56
C ARG A 662 -11.53 21.89 28.02
N ARG A 663 -11.79 20.96 27.10
CA ARG A 663 -12.52 19.71 27.30
C ARG A 663 -13.90 19.91 27.95
N HIS A 664 -14.55 21.04 27.69
CA HIS A 664 -15.92 21.24 28.16
C HIS A 664 -16.85 20.19 27.51
N PRO A 665 -17.88 19.65 28.20
CA PRO A 665 -18.78 18.64 27.64
C PRO A 665 -19.40 18.99 26.29
N ASP A 666 -19.70 20.27 26.05
CA ASP A 666 -20.23 20.76 24.76
C ASP A 666 -19.27 20.50 23.57
N THR A 667 -17.96 20.33 23.83
CA THR A 667 -16.95 19.98 22.81
C THR A 667 -17.33 18.71 22.06
N PHE A 668 -17.83 17.69 22.78
CA PHE A 668 -18.24 16.43 22.16
C PHE A 668 -19.46 16.60 21.24
N THR A 669 -20.30 17.62 21.49
CA THR A 669 -21.40 17.96 20.57
C THR A 669 -20.87 18.56 19.27
N ALA A 670 -19.93 19.51 19.35
CA ALA A 670 -19.29 20.09 18.17
C ALA A 670 -18.53 19.05 17.34
N LEU A 671 -17.81 18.13 18.00
CA LEU A 671 -17.14 17.02 17.33
C LEU A 671 -18.12 16.05 16.67
N ALA A 672 -19.27 15.78 17.29
CA ALA A 672 -20.32 14.98 16.67
C ALA A 672 -20.94 15.66 15.44
N GLU A 673 -21.09 16.99 15.45
CA GLU A 673 -21.52 17.77 14.27
C GLU A 673 -20.48 17.67 13.13
N ILE A 674 -19.18 17.76 13.45
CA ILE A 674 -18.08 17.56 12.48
C ILE A 674 -18.10 16.13 11.91
N ARG A 675 -18.30 15.13 12.78
CA ARG A 675 -18.43 13.72 12.36
C ARG A 675 -19.61 13.54 11.41
N ALA A 676 -20.76 14.14 11.72
CA ALA A 676 -21.95 14.01 10.90
C ALA A 676 -21.73 14.55 9.47
N VAL A 677 -20.94 15.62 9.30
CA VAL A 677 -20.57 16.11 7.96
C VAL A 677 -19.67 15.12 7.22
N ALA A 678 -18.71 14.50 7.90
CA ALA A 678 -17.87 13.46 7.30
C ALA A 678 -18.72 12.26 6.80
N ASP A 679 -19.77 11.90 7.56
CA ASP A 679 -20.72 10.82 7.21
C ASP A 679 -21.68 11.19 6.06
N GLU A 680 -21.72 12.44 5.59
CA GLU A 680 -22.51 12.84 4.41
C GLU A 680 -21.94 12.28 3.10
N TYR A 681 -20.67 11.85 3.09
CA TYR A 681 -19.94 11.44 1.91
C TYR A 681 -19.82 9.91 1.81
N ALA A 682 -19.82 9.39 0.58
CA ALA A 682 -19.59 7.96 0.33
C ALA A 682 -18.11 7.58 0.58
N GLY A 683 -17.90 6.38 1.13
CA GLY A 683 -16.59 5.95 1.65
C GLY A 683 -16.28 6.61 3.01
N SER A 684 -15.32 6.07 3.77
CA SER A 684 -14.96 6.67 5.05
C SER A 684 -14.21 7.98 4.84
N ARG A 685 -14.79 9.10 5.29
CA ARG A 685 -14.05 10.36 5.48
C ARG A 685 -13.46 10.36 6.88
N LEU A 686 -12.16 10.09 6.96
CA LEU A 686 -11.46 9.92 8.22
C LEU A 686 -11.50 11.21 9.06
N THR A 687 -11.70 11.08 10.37
CA THR A 687 -11.58 12.19 11.33
C THR A 687 -10.54 11.83 12.39
N ILE A 688 -9.44 12.57 12.39
CA ILE A 688 -8.38 12.46 13.39
C ILE A 688 -8.55 13.63 14.35
N ALA A 689 -8.77 13.41 15.64
CA ALA A 689 -8.93 14.50 16.61
C ALA A 689 -7.65 14.66 17.41
N GLU A 690 -6.98 15.80 17.34
CA GLU A 690 -5.77 16.03 18.14
C GLU A 690 -6.08 16.24 19.62
N ILE A 691 -5.53 15.35 20.46
CA ILE A 691 -5.71 15.37 21.91
C ILE A 691 -4.35 15.45 22.60
N GLU A 692 -4.21 16.44 23.48
CA GLU A 692 -3.06 16.56 24.37
C GLU A 692 -2.88 15.34 25.30
N ALA A 693 -1.76 15.30 26.03
CA ALA A 693 -1.50 14.21 26.97
C ALA A 693 -2.45 14.22 28.18
N MET A 694 -3.41 13.29 28.20
CA MET A 694 -4.40 13.14 29.29
C MET A 694 -4.63 11.66 29.67
N PRO A 695 -5.27 11.36 30.82
CA PRO A 695 -5.63 9.98 31.20
C PRO A 695 -6.34 9.21 30.08
N TRP A 696 -5.99 7.93 29.90
CA TRP A 696 -6.57 7.10 28.84
C TRP A 696 -8.10 6.99 28.91
N ALA A 697 -8.67 7.02 30.12
CA ALA A 697 -10.13 7.07 30.30
C ALA A 697 -10.74 8.36 29.71
N ASP A 698 -10.11 9.50 29.96
CA ASP A 698 -10.56 10.80 29.44
C ASP A 698 -10.36 10.92 27.93
N TRP A 699 -9.28 10.33 27.40
CA TRP A 699 -8.99 10.24 25.96
C TRP A 699 -10.00 9.33 25.23
N ALA A 700 -10.40 8.21 25.84
CA ALA A 700 -11.35 7.28 25.24
C ALA A 700 -12.76 7.89 25.07
N GLU A 701 -13.11 8.93 25.83
CA GLU A 701 -14.41 9.60 25.68
C GLU A 701 -14.60 10.27 24.30
N TYR A 702 -13.53 10.58 23.56
CA TYR A 702 -13.64 11.18 22.23
C TYR A 702 -14.30 10.25 21.19
N TYR A 703 -14.24 8.93 21.39
CA TYR A 703 -15.01 7.99 20.57
C TYR A 703 -16.53 8.13 20.78
N SER A 704 -16.99 8.69 21.90
CA SER A 704 -18.43 8.92 22.13
C SER A 704 -19.02 9.99 21.21
N ALA A 705 -18.19 10.89 20.68
CA ALA A 705 -18.56 11.84 19.63
C ALA A 705 -18.49 11.23 18.22
N GLY A 706 -18.23 9.92 18.11
CA GLY A 706 -18.05 9.23 16.85
C GLY A 706 -16.72 9.53 16.15
N MET A 707 -15.71 10.06 16.83
CA MET A 707 -14.39 10.26 16.20
C MET A 707 -13.78 8.92 15.77
N HIS A 708 -13.17 8.88 14.58
CA HIS A 708 -12.49 7.68 14.10
C HIS A 708 -11.19 7.45 14.88
N LEU A 709 -10.33 8.47 14.96
CA LEU A 709 -8.98 8.37 15.50
C LEU A 709 -8.64 9.57 16.41
N PRO A 710 -8.94 9.52 17.72
CA PRO A 710 -8.37 10.47 18.67
C PRO A 710 -6.84 10.29 18.76
N PHE A 711 -6.06 11.27 18.31
CA PHE A 711 -4.61 11.24 18.27
C PHE A 711 -3.99 11.61 19.63
N PRO A 712 -3.29 10.69 20.32
CA PRO A 712 -2.79 10.95 21.67
C PRO A 712 -1.33 11.41 21.70
N PHE A 713 -1.04 12.49 22.41
CA PHE A 713 0.34 12.94 22.66
C PHE A 713 1.08 12.12 23.73
N ARG A 714 0.36 11.38 24.58
CA ARG A 714 0.93 10.67 25.74
C ARG A 714 2.08 9.69 25.37
N LEU A 715 1.97 8.97 24.26
CA LEU A 715 3.03 8.04 23.83
C LEU A 715 4.28 8.78 23.34
N LEU A 716 4.15 10.02 22.82
CA LEU A 716 5.28 10.86 22.46
C LEU A 716 6.12 11.28 23.68
N GLU A 717 5.53 11.25 24.87
CA GLU A 717 6.17 11.70 26.12
C GLU A 717 6.58 10.53 27.03
N THR A 718 6.24 9.30 26.64
CA THR A 718 6.53 8.10 27.44
C THR A 718 8.04 7.82 27.41
N HIS A 719 8.60 7.55 28.59
CA HIS A 719 10.01 7.21 28.71
C HIS A 719 10.32 5.89 27.99
N TRP A 720 11.46 5.83 27.29
CA TRP A 720 11.87 4.67 26.50
C TRP A 720 12.38 3.51 27.38
N ARG A 721 11.46 2.83 28.06
CA ARG A 721 11.70 1.65 28.89
C ARG A 721 10.63 0.59 28.65
N ALA A 722 11.01 -0.68 28.65
CA ALA A 722 10.10 -1.78 28.28
C ALA A 722 8.92 -1.94 29.24
N ASP A 723 9.13 -1.78 30.54
CA ASP A 723 8.10 -1.87 31.58
C ASP A 723 7.07 -0.73 31.47
N LEU A 724 7.54 0.50 31.25
CA LEU A 724 6.69 1.67 31.09
C LEU A 724 5.88 1.62 29.78
N LEU A 725 6.53 1.28 28.66
CA LEU A 725 5.84 1.13 27.37
C LEU A 725 4.82 -0.01 27.40
N ARG A 726 5.14 -1.15 28.01
CA ARG A 726 4.18 -2.25 28.21
C ARG A 726 2.96 -1.78 28.99
N SER A 727 3.17 -1.06 30.09
CA SER A 727 2.11 -0.56 30.96
C SER A 727 1.23 0.47 30.24
N GLU A 728 1.85 1.42 29.54
CA GLU A 728 1.12 2.44 28.78
C GLU A 728 0.33 1.85 27.62
N LEU A 729 0.91 0.92 26.85
CA LEU A 729 0.21 0.23 25.77
C LEU A 729 -0.93 -0.64 26.29
N ALA A 730 -0.71 -1.41 27.36
CA ALA A 730 -1.77 -2.21 27.97
C ALA A 730 -2.91 -1.32 28.47
N ALA A 731 -2.61 -0.16 29.06
CA ALA A 731 -3.61 0.80 29.51
C ALA A 731 -4.37 1.46 28.35
N LEU A 732 -3.68 1.80 27.25
CA LEU A 732 -4.29 2.28 26.00
C LEU A 732 -5.33 1.27 25.48
N TYR A 733 -4.93 0.02 25.26
CA TYR A 733 -5.84 -0.99 24.71
C TYR A 733 -6.98 -1.35 25.66
N ALA A 734 -6.76 -1.30 26.98
CA ALA A 734 -7.81 -1.51 27.97
C ALA A 734 -8.83 -0.37 28.04
N ALA A 735 -8.45 0.85 27.64
CA ALA A 735 -9.34 2.00 27.63
C ALA A 735 -10.19 2.11 26.35
N LEU A 736 -9.84 1.39 25.28
CA LEU A 736 -10.58 1.43 24.02
C LEU A 736 -12.01 0.88 24.21
N PRO A 737 -13.04 1.62 23.74
CA PRO A 737 -14.38 1.07 23.61
C PRO A 737 -14.44 -0.11 22.63
N ASP A 738 -15.45 -0.96 22.77
CA ASP A 738 -15.68 -2.07 21.84
C ASP A 738 -15.75 -1.59 20.38
N GLY A 739 -14.92 -2.15 19.52
CA GLY A 739 -14.85 -1.80 18.10
C GLY A 739 -14.09 -0.52 17.79
N ALA A 740 -13.58 0.22 18.78
CA ALA A 740 -12.70 1.37 18.57
C ALA A 740 -11.31 0.95 18.08
N TRP A 741 -10.55 1.89 17.52
CA TRP A 741 -9.22 1.62 16.96
C TRP A 741 -8.30 2.83 17.14
N PRO A 742 -7.07 2.66 17.69
CA PRO A 742 -6.21 3.79 17.99
C PRO A 742 -5.33 4.19 16.80
N ILE A 743 -4.91 5.45 16.80
CA ILE A 743 -3.75 5.95 16.04
C ILE A 743 -2.57 6.11 17.00
N VAL A 744 -1.35 5.81 16.53
CA VAL A 744 -0.12 5.92 17.33
C VAL A 744 0.95 6.64 16.54
N ALA A 745 1.61 7.59 17.19
CA ALA A 745 2.81 8.25 16.70
C ALA A 745 3.92 8.17 17.75
N LEU A 746 5.18 8.15 17.30
CA LEU A 746 6.36 8.24 18.17
C LEU A 746 7.15 9.55 17.97
N GLY A 747 6.84 10.30 16.91
CA GLY A 747 7.33 11.66 16.62
C GLY A 747 6.26 12.45 15.87
N ASN A 748 6.37 13.78 15.87
CA ASN A 748 5.54 14.71 15.09
C ASN A 748 6.27 16.06 14.90
N HIS A 749 5.65 17.01 14.19
CA HIS A 749 6.26 18.32 13.90
C HIS A 749 6.43 19.27 15.10
N ASP A 750 5.91 18.94 16.29
CA ASP A 750 6.03 19.77 17.51
C ASP A 750 7.05 19.24 18.51
N ARG A 751 7.55 18.02 18.31
CA ARG A 751 8.48 17.37 19.24
C ARG A 751 9.85 17.17 18.62
N VAL A 752 10.85 17.00 19.49
CA VAL A 752 12.20 16.59 19.13
C VAL A 752 12.14 15.28 18.35
N ARG A 753 12.90 15.18 17.25
CA ARG A 753 12.91 14.00 16.38
C ARG A 753 13.27 12.73 17.15
N LEU A 754 12.65 11.63 16.72
CA LEU A 754 12.78 10.32 17.36
C LEU A 754 14.25 9.86 17.46
N ALA A 755 15.01 10.03 16.38
CA ALA A 755 16.43 9.65 16.33
C ALA A 755 17.31 10.52 17.23
N THR A 756 16.97 11.79 17.47
CA THR A 756 17.65 12.63 18.46
C THR A 756 17.38 12.13 19.87
N ARG A 757 16.12 11.80 20.17
CA ARG A 757 15.70 11.40 21.52
C ARG A 757 16.24 10.03 21.93
N LEU A 758 16.27 9.08 20.99
CA LEU A 758 16.61 7.67 21.29
C LEU A 758 18.01 7.25 20.82
N GLY A 759 18.57 7.98 19.86
CA GLY A 759 19.77 7.57 19.13
C GLY A 759 19.48 6.57 17.99
N PRO A 760 20.41 6.41 17.03
CA PRO A 760 20.17 5.64 15.80
C PRO A 760 19.75 4.17 16.00
N ALA A 761 20.36 3.46 16.96
CA ALA A 761 20.07 2.06 17.19
C ALA A 761 18.63 1.85 17.72
N GLN A 762 18.23 2.63 18.72
CA GLN A 762 16.89 2.53 19.30
C GLN A 762 15.81 3.13 18.41
N ALA A 763 16.14 4.07 17.51
CA ALA A 763 15.22 4.52 16.47
C ALA A 763 14.80 3.38 15.52
N ARG A 764 15.68 2.42 15.24
CA ARG A 764 15.33 1.21 14.45
C ARG A 764 14.33 0.32 15.21
N VAL A 765 14.54 0.14 16.52
CA VAL A 765 13.60 -0.60 17.40
C VAL A 765 12.24 0.11 17.44
N ALA A 766 12.25 1.44 17.50
CA ALA A 766 11.04 2.25 17.50
C ALA A 766 10.24 2.14 16.19
N ALA A 767 10.92 2.04 15.03
CA ALA A 767 10.26 1.76 13.76
C ALA A 767 9.52 0.41 13.78
N VAL A 768 10.16 -0.64 14.33
CA VAL A 768 9.51 -1.96 14.49
C VAL A 768 8.31 -1.85 15.41
N LEU A 769 8.44 -1.18 16.56
CA LEU A 769 7.32 -0.96 17.49
C LEU A 769 6.14 -0.29 16.78
N LEU A 770 6.36 0.88 16.17
CA LEU A 770 5.32 1.67 15.53
C LEU A 770 4.55 0.86 14.47
N LEU A 771 5.28 0.16 13.58
CA LEU A 771 4.68 -0.54 12.44
C LEU A 771 4.10 -1.92 12.80
N THR A 772 4.32 -2.44 14.02
CA THR A 772 3.81 -3.75 14.45
C THR A 772 2.79 -3.70 15.59
N LEU A 773 2.41 -2.50 16.08
CA LEU A 773 1.27 -2.31 16.99
C LEU A 773 -0.09 -2.51 16.30
N ALA A 774 -1.12 -2.85 17.09
CA ALA A 774 -2.52 -2.92 16.67
C ALA A 774 -3.17 -1.53 16.65
N ALA A 775 -2.61 -0.66 15.80
CA ALA A 775 -3.01 0.72 15.65
C ALA A 775 -2.85 1.15 14.19
N THR A 776 -3.34 2.34 13.85
CA THR A 776 -2.94 3.08 12.65
C THR A 776 -1.62 3.81 12.98
N PRO A 777 -0.47 3.44 12.41
CA PRO A 777 0.78 4.16 12.64
C PRO A 777 0.79 5.50 11.89
N CYS A 778 1.25 6.56 12.57
CA CYS A 778 1.51 7.87 11.99
C CYS A 778 3.02 8.17 12.04
N LEU A 779 3.63 8.35 10.88
CA LEU A 779 5.07 8.58 10.70
C LEU A 779 5.31 10.06 10.43
N LEU A 780 6.24 10.68 11.14
CA LEU A 780 6.72 12.02 10.79
C LEU A 780 7.68 11.93 9.59
N TYR A 781 7.61 12.91 8.68
CA TYR A 781 8.54 12.95 7.55
C TYR A 781 10.02 12.85 7.97
N ALA A 782 10.79 12.10 7.18
CA ALA A 782 12.21 11.84 7.36
C ALA A 782 12.59 11.02 8.62
N ASP A 783 11.64 10.58 9.46
CA ASP A 783 11.93 9.58 10.51
C ASP A 783 12.36 8.25 9.90
N GLU A 784 11.88 7.93 8.69
CA GLU A 784 12.31 6.79 7.89
C GLU A 784 13.76 6.88 7.40
N LEU A 785 14.34 8.10 7.38
CA LEU A 785 15.77 8.30 7.15
C LEU A 785 16.58 8.23 8.45
N GLY A 786 15.91 8.19 9.61
CA GLY A 786 16.57 8.35 10.91
C GLY A 786 17.09 9.77 11.13
N MET A 787 16.41 10.77 10.55
CA MET A 787 16.80 12.16 10.66
C MET A 787 16.76 12.63 12.12
N THR A 788 17.82 13.28 12.56
CA THR A 788 17.88 13.97 13.86
C THR A 788 17.51 15.43 13.68
N ASP A 789 17.11 16.09 14.76
CA ASP A 789 17.05 17.55 14.84
C ASP A 789 18.31 18.17 14.24
N GLN A 790 18.13 19.20 13.42
CA GLN A 790 19.21 19.91 12.78
C GLN A 790 19.42 21.27 13.45
N PRO A 791 20.66 21.75 13.58
CA PRO A 791 20.91 23.06 14.17
C PRO A 791 20.34 24.17 13.28
N VAL A 792 19.49 25.02 13.85
CA VAL A 792 18.96 26.22 13.19
C VAL A 792 19.52 27.46 13.89
N PRO A 793 20.35 28.27 13.20
CA PRO A 793 20.86 29.52 13.75
C PRO A 793 19.72 30.45 14.17
N VAL A 794 19.89 31.19 15.28
CA VAL A 794 18.83 32.04 15.85
C VAL A 794 18.29 33.06 14.84
N GLU A 795 19.16 33.60 13.99
CA GLU A 795 18.81 34.54 12.91
C GLU A 795 18.04 33.90 11.75
N ARG A 796 18.04 32.56 11.64
CA ARG A 796 17.30 31.78 10.64
C ARG A 796 16.02 31.15 11.21
N GLN A 797 15.79 31.23 12.53
CA GLN A 797 14.58 30.67 13.15
C GLN A 797 13.32 31.31 12.58
N ARG A 798 12.31 30.48 12.36
CA ARG A 798 11.01 30.84 11.77
C ARG A 798 9.87 30.65 12.76
N ASP A 799 10.03 29.78 13.75
CA ASP A 799 9.04 29.58 14.82
C ASP A 799 8.79 30.89 15.57
N TYR A 800 7.67 31.55 15.24
CA TYR A 800 7.33 32.87 15.77
C TYR A 800 7.18 32.82 17.28
N PHE A 801 6.60 31.74 17.78
CA PHE A 801 6.42 31.44 19.19
C PHE A 801 7.72 31.64 19.98
N ALA A 802 8.76 30.86 19.65
CA ALA A 802 10.03 30.89 20.35
C ALA A 802 10.74 32.24 20.22
N ARG A 803 10.56 32.91 19.07
CA ARG A 803 11.18 34.21 18.78
C ARG A 803 10.57 35.37 19.56
N THR A 804 9.29 35.30 19.90
CA THR A 804 8.54 36.44 20.46
C THR A 804 8.17 36.28 21.93
N HIS A 805 7.90 35.05 22.38
CA HIS A 805 7.40 34.79 23.73
C HIS A 805 8.43 34.11 24.66
N GLY A 806 9.57 33.68 24.11
CA GLY A 806 10.60 32.95 24.83
C GLY A 806 10.22 31.48 25.00
N GLY A 807 11.04 30.57 24.48
CA GLY A 807 10.75 29.14 24.47
C GLY A 807 11.78 28.37 23.64
N VAL A 808 11.61 27.05 23.55
CA VAL A 808 12.44 26.20 22.69
C VAL A 808 11.81 26.19 21.29
N SER A 809 12.55 26.62 20.27
CA SER A 809 12.08 26.60 18.88
C SER A 809 11.86 25.17 18.40
N ARG A 810 10.76 24.97 17.66
CA ARG A 810 10.41 23.73 16.94
C ARG A 810 11.12 23.60 15.59
N ASP A 811 11.78 24.66 15.10
CA ASP A 811 12.47 24.65 13.80
C ASP A 811 13.50 23.51 13.63
N PRO A 812 14.27 23.07 14.66
CA PRO A 812 15.23 21.99 14.51
C PRO A 812 14.62 20.67 14.00
N SER A 813 13.39 20.34 14.38
CA SER A 813 12.68 19.15 13.91
C SER A 813 11.98 19.36 12.57
N ARG A 814 11.84 20.61 12.10
CA ARG A 814 11.12 21.03 10.89
C ARG A 814 12.02 21.34 9.70
N THR A 815 13.32 21.05 9.75
CA THR A 815 14.25 21.34 8.65
C THR A 815 14.00 20.52 7.37
N PRO A 816 14.39 21.00 6.18
CA PRO A 816 14.04 20.37 4.92
C PRO A 816 14.55 18.94 4.74
N MET A 817 13.74 18.11 4.07
CA MET A 817 14.01 16.70 3.80
C MET A 817 15.16 16.53 2.79
N PRO A 818 16.17 15.69 3.11
CA PRO A 818 17.29 15.44 2.21
C PRO A 818 16.96 14.31 1.21
N TRP A 819 16.79 14.67 -0.05
CA TRP A 819 16.52 13.74 -1.16
C TRP A 819 17.79 13.18 -1.80
N THR A 820 18.83 14.00 -1.94
CA THR A 820 20.10 13.67 -2.60
C THR A 820 21.29 14.28 -1.85
N ASP A 821 22.52 14.00 -2.28
CA ASP A 821 23.75 14.67 -1.83
C ASP A 821 24.05 15.97 -2.61
N GLY A 822 23.13 16.40 -3.48
CA GLY A 822 23.27 17.59 -4.32
C GLY A 822 23.02 18.91 -3.57
N VAL A 823 22.88 19.99 -4.36
CA VAL A 823 22.57 21.33 -3.86
C VAL A 823 21.33 21.29 -2.96
N ASN A 824 21.45 21.86 -1.77
CA ASN A 824 20.40 21.87 -0.74
C ASN A 824 19.82 20.48 -0.44
N GLY A 825 20.61 19.41 -0.54
CA GLY A 825 20.13 18.05 -0.33
C GLY A 825 19.09 17.61 -1.36
N GLY A 826 18.98 18.26 -2.52
CA GLY A 826 17.94 18.01 -3.51
C GLY A 826 16.53 18.48 -3.11
N PHE A 827 16.39 19.21 -2.00
CA PHE A 827 15.11 19.76 -1.55
C PHE A 827 14.58 20.89 -2.45
N SER A 828 15.48 21.80 -2.85
CA SER A 828 15.16 23.01 -3.62
C SER A 828 16.32 23.44 -4.50
N SER A 829 16.02 24.03 -5.66
CA SER A 829 17.00 24.69 -6.53
C SER A 829 17.31 26.15 -6.14
N ALA A 830 16.60 26.71 -5.15
CA ALA A 830 16.82 28.08 -4.70
C ALA A 830 18.22 28.25 -4.07
N PRO A 831 18.76 29.48 -3.99
CA PRO A 831 19.96 29.73 -3.18
C PRO A 831 19.72 29.35 -1.70
N GLU A 832 20.72 28.77 -1.03
CA GLU A 832 20.61 28.33 0.39
C GLU A 832 20.09 29.43 1.34
N ALA A 833 20.46 30.68 1.08
CA ALA A 833 20.02 31.85 1.85
C ALA A 833 18.53 32.16 1.71
N SER A 834 17.90 31.69 0.62
CA SER A 834 16.47 31.83 0.35
C SER A 834 15.65 30.69 0.94
N LEU A 835 16.28 29.59 1.36
CA LEU A 835 15.55 28.49 2.00
C LEU A 835 14.87 28.98 3.28
N TRP A 836 13.64 28.53 3.49
CA TRP A 836 12.86 28.91 4.66
C TRP A 836 13.57 28.48 5.96
N LEU A 837 14.13 27.27 5.97
CA LEU A 837 15.05 26.71 6.98
C LEU A 837 16.29 26.07 6.31
N PRO A 838 17.43 25.98 7.02
CA PRO A 838 18.63 25.32 6.49
C PRO A 838 18.45 23.80 6.37
N VAL A 839 19.07 23.20 5.36
CA VAL A 839 19.11 21.75 5.15
C VAL A 839 20.07 21.07 6.13
N SER A 840 19.94 19.74 6.28
CA SER A 840 20.84 18.95 7.13
C SER A 840 22.32 19.10 6.75
N HIS A 841 23.21 19.05 7.74
CA HIS A 841 24.65 19.01 7.49
C HIS A 841 25.18 17.65 7.03
N ASP A 842 24.40 16.58 7.20
CA ASP A 842 24.80 15.20 6.91
C ASP A 842 24.23 14.67 5.58
N VAL A 843 23.85 15.56 4.66
CA VAL A 843 23.19 15.21 3.37
C VAL A 843 23.97 14.20 2.53
N GLU A 844 25.29 14.06 2.69
CA GLU A 844 26.08 13.05 1.98
C GLU A 844 25.67 11.62 2.32
N ARG A 845 25.25 11.36 3.57
CA ARG A 845 24.88 10.02 4.08
C ARG A 845 23.39 9.93 4.41
N LEU A 846 22.83 10.99 4.98
CA LEU A 846 21.44 11.09 5.39
C LEU A 846 20.62 11.67 4.25
N ASN A 847 20.46 10.94 3.15
CA ASN A 847 19.55 11.31 2.06
C ASN A 847 18.86 10.08 1.46
N VAL A 848 17.72 10.29 0.79
CA VAL A 848 16.91 9.21 0.18
C VAL A 848 17.74 8.36 -0.77
N VAL A 849 18.45 8.97 -1.73
CA VAL A 849 19.23 8.21 -2.74
C VAL A 849 20.30 7.33 -2.10
N ALA A 850 21.08 7.87 -1.16
CA ALA A 850 22.12 7.11 -0.46
C ALA A 850 21.53 5.94 0.35
N GLN A 851 20.43 6.17 1.08
CA GLN A 851 19.80 5.11 1.88
C GLN A 851 19.08 4.06 1.05
N LEU A 852 18.59 4.40 -0.15
CA LEU A 852 18.09 3.40 -1.08
C LEU A 852 19.21 2.47 -1.57
N ALA A 853 20.44 2.96 -1.73
CA ALA A 853 21.58 2.13 -2.13
C ALA A 853 22.13 1.24 -1.00
N ASP A 854 21.92 1.62 0.27
CA ASP A 854 22.41 0.89 1.44
C ASP A 854 21.35 -0.10 1.99
N PRO A 855 21.57 -1.44 1.88
CA PRO A 855 20.63 -2.46 2.36
C PRO A 855 20.43 -2.49 3.87
N GLU A 856 21.30 -1.85 4.66
CA GLU A 856 21.22 -1.80 6.12
C GLU A 856 20.59 -0.49 6.64
N SER A 857 20.26 0.44 5.73
CA SER A 857 19.77 1.78 6.06
C SER A 857 18.45 1.79 6.83
N MET A 858 18.12 2.94 7.44
CA MET A 858 16.82 3.12 8.09
C MET A 858 15.68 3.03 7.08
N LEU A 859 15.86 3.64 5.90
CA LEU A 859 14.84 3.65 4.85
C LEU A 859 14.49 2.22 4.39
N ARG A 860 15.51 1.36 4.25
CA ARG A 860 15.32 -0.06 3.90
C ARG A 860 14.55 -0.82 4.98
N LEU A 861 14.83 -0.53 6.25
CA LEU A 861 14.09 -1.10 7.36
C LEU A 861 12.61 -0.68 7.33
N TYR A 862 12.31 0.61 7.13
CA TYR A 862 10.92 1.09 7.04
C TYR A 862 10.16 0.45 5.88
N ARG A 863 10.76 0.39 4.68
CA ARG A 863 10.18 -0.31 3.51
C ARG A 863 9.91 -1.79 3.79
N ALA A 864 10.84 -2.48 4.45
CA ALA A 864 10.62 -3.88 4.82
C ALA A 864 9.46 -4.03 5.82
N LEU A 865 9.37 -3.14 6.81
CA LEU A 865 8.32 -3.17 7.82
C LEU A 865 6.93 -2.84 7.27
N THR A 866 6.80 -1.85 6.38
CA THR A 866 5.51 -1.50 5.76
C THR A 866 5.04 -2.61 4.82
N ARG A 867 5.94 -3.18 4.00
CA ARG A 867 5.64 -4.38 3.19
C ARG A 867 5.16 -5.55 4.05
N LEU A 868 5.91 -5.86 5.11
CA LEU A 868 5.55 -6.93 6.06
C LEU A 868 4.19 -6.67 6.71
N ARG A 869 3.91 -5.43 7.14
CA ARG A 869 2.63 -5.03 7.71
C ARG A 869 1.48 -5.21 6.72
N HIS A 870 1.64 -4.79 5.47
CA HIS A 870 0.61 -4.93 4.44
C HIS A 870 0.34 -6.38 4.05
N ALA A 871 1.37 -7.24 4.08
CA ALA A 871 1.26 -8.66 3.78
C ALA A 871 0.63 -9.48 4.92
N SER A 872 0.60 -8.97 6.15
CA SER A 872 0.15 -9.70 7.34
C SER A 872 -1.18 -9.16 7.88
N PRO A 873 -2.30 -9.90 7.70
CA PRO A 873 -3.55 -9.60 8.41
C PRO A 873 -3.37 -9.43 9.93
N ALA A 874 -2.49 -10.20 10.55
CA ALA A 874 -2.18 -10.10 11.98
C ALA A 874 -1.57 -8.75 12.35
N LEU A 875 -0.63 -8.23 11.55
CA LEU A 875 -0.03 -6.92 11.80
C LEU A 875 -0.98 -5.77 11.45
N ARG A 876 -1.73 -5.90 10.36
CA ARG A 876 -2.62 -4.83 9.85
C ARG A 876 -3.88 -4.65 10.69
N ARG A 877 -4.57 -5.74 11.05
CA ARG A 877 -5.89 -5.70 11.73
C ARG A 877 -6.03 -6.65 12.92
N GLY A 878 -5.06 -7.53 13.12
CA GLY A 878 -5.10 -8.54 14.18
C GLY A 878 -5.06 -7.97 15.59
N SER A 879 -5.50 -8.79 16.55
CA SER A 879 -5.42 -8.49 17.98
C SER A 879 -3.98 -8.36 18.44
N ILE A 880 -3.79 -7.80 19.64
CA ILE A 880 -2.49 -7.70 20.32
C ILE A 880 -2.60 -8.28 21.72
N ALA A 881 -1.58 -9.03 22.15
CA ALA A 881 -1.51 -9.61 23.49
C ALA A 881 -0.12 -9.39 24.11
N PHE A 882 -0.10 -8.87 25.34
CA PHE A 882 1.09 -8.69 26.16
C PHE A 882 1.17 -9.79 27.24
N ASP A 883 1.03 -11.05 26.82
CA ASP A 883 0.94 -12.24 27.68
C ASP A 883 2.30 -12.89 28.00
N ILE A 884 3.36 -12.42 27.36
CA ILE A 884 4.73 -12.92 27.56
C ILE A 884 5.30 -12.32 28.85
N PRO A 885 5.70 -13.14 29.84
CA PRO A 885 6.35 -12.66 31.04
C PRO A 885 7.62 -11.89 30.69
N ASP A 886 7.88 -10.80 31.41
CA ASP A 886 9.12 -10.02 31.27
C ASP A 886 10.39 -10.80 31.69
N GLY A 887 10.23 -11.99 32.28
CA GLY A 887 11.33 -12.83 32.77
C GLY A 887 12.13 -12.17 33.90
N GLY A 888 11.61 -11.10 34.51
CA GLY A 888 12.37 -10.23 35.41
C GLY A 888 13.37 -9.30 34.71
N THR A 889 13.31 -9.17 33.39
CA THR A 889 14.13 -8.24 32.61
C THR A 889 13.33 -6.97 32.30
N GLU A 890 13.78 -5.82 32.80
CA GLU A 890 13.25 -4.50 32.38
C GLU A 890 13.69 -4.11 30.94
N ALA A 891 14.27 -5.06 30.19
CA ALA A 891 14.98 -4.81 28.94
C ALA A 891 14.13 -5.06 27.68
N VAL A 892 13.26 -6.08 27.70
CA VAL A 892 12.56 -6.55 26.49
C VAL A 892 11.06 -6.26 26.53
N LEU A 893 10.56 -5.57 25.50
CA LEU A 893 9.14 -5.48 25.20
C LEU A 893 8.76 -6.60 24.23
N ALA A 894 7.82 -7.45 24.63
CA ALA A 894 7.40 -8.62 23.87
C ALA A 894 5.88 -8.73 23.82
N TYR A 895 5.33 -9.02 22.64
CA TYR A 895 3.90 -9.18 22.41
C TYR A 895 3.60 -10.04 21.18
N ARG A 896 2.36 -10.55 21.10
CA ARG A 896 1.85 -11.32 19.97
C ARG A 896 0.83 -10.53 19.17
N ARG A 897 0.79 -10.76 17.86
CA ARG A 897 -0.25 -10.27 16.95
C ARG A 897 -0.94 -11.45 16.28
N ALA A 898 -2.27 -11.41 16.18
CA ALA A 898 -3.04 -12.57 15.73
C ALA A 898 -4.24 -12.17 14.86
N HIS A 899 -4.40 -12.81 13.70
CA HIS A 899 -5.62 -12.73 12.90
C HIS A 899 -5.86 -14.04 12.14
N GLY A 900 -6.82 -14.84 12.61
CA GLY A 900 -7.08 -16.17 12.05
C GLY A 900 -5.83 -17.07 12.16
N ASN A 901 -5.33 -17.53 11.01
CA ASN A 901 -4.13 -18.38 10.94
C ASN A 901 -2.82 -17.58 10.93
N ASP A 902 -2.87 -16.27 10.68
CA ASP A 902 -1.69 -15.40 10.71
C ASP A 902 -1.33 -15.07 12.17
N GLN A 903 -0.13 -15.44 12.62
CA GLN A 903 0.35 -15.28 13.98
C GLN A 903 1.78 -14.74 14.00
N LYS A 904 1.99 -13.60 14.65
CA LYS A 904 3.32 -12.97 14.77
C LYS A 904 3.73 -12.83 16.23
N LEU A 905 5.02 -13.03 16.48
CA LEU A 905 5.68 -12.73 17.74
C LEU A 905 6.65 -11.56 17.49
N VAL A 906 6.54 -10.50 18.30
CA VAL A 906 7.41 -9.32 18.22
C VAL A 906 8.21 -9.22 19.51
N LEU A 907 9.53 -9.09 19.38
CA LEU A 907 10.48 -8.98 20.49
C LEU A 907 11.36 -7.75 20.28
N LEU A 908 11.45 -6.87 21.26
CA LEU A 908 12.16 -5.58 21.17
C LEU A 908 13.09 -5.41 22.37
N ASN A 909 14.41 -5.37 22.15
CA ASN A 909 15.38 -5.05 23.20
C ASN A 909 15.62 -3.54 23.27
N LEU A 910 15.13 -2.91 24.33
CA LEU A 910 15.18 -1.46 24.53
C LEU A 910 16.46 -0.98 25.24
N THR A 911 17.45 -1.87 25.38
CA THR A 911 18.72 -1.57 26.06
C THR A 911 19.91 -1.67 25.12
N ASP A 912 21.05 -1.17 25.59
CA ASP A 912 22.35 -1.21 24.93
C ASP A 912 23.15 -2.50 25.25
N ARG A 913 22.49 -3.50 25.85
CA ARG A 913 23.10 -4.79 26.20
C ARG A 913 22.24 -5.94 25.65
N PRO A 914 22.85 -7.10 25.34
CA PRO A 914 22.08 -8.30 25.01
C PRO A 914 21.12 -8.68 26.13
N ALA A 915 19.98 -9.27 25.76
CA ALA A 915 18.95 -9.71 26.68
C ALA A 915 18.31 -11.01 26.17
N SER A 916 17.87 -11.86 27.10
CA SER A 916 17.14 -13.09 26.79
C SER A 916 15.69 -12.97 27.26
N VAL A 917 14.77 -13.60 26.54
CA VAL A 917 13.35 -13.65 26.89
C VAL A 917 12.84 -15.10 26.87
N PRO A 918 12.19 -15.59 27.93
CA PRO A 918 11.66 -16.95 27.98
C PRO A 918 10.40 -17.05 27.12
N VAL A 919 10.54 -17.45 25.87
CA VAL A 919 9.44 -17.61 24.91
C VAL A 919 9.63 -18.88 24.09
N ALA A 920 8.69 -19.82 24.24
CA ALA A 920 8.60 -20.99 23.37
C ALA A 920 8.08 -20.54 21.99
N VAL A 921 8.90 -20.74 20.96
CA VAL A 921 8.55 -20.41 19.58
C VAL A 921 9.17 -21.41 18.60
N THR A 922 8.33 -21.90 17.69
CA THR A 922 8.73 -22.55 16.45
C THR A 922 8.21 -21.67 15.32
N GLY A 923 9.08 -21.22 14.42
CA GLY A 923 8.68 -20.21 13.46
C GLY A 923 9.79 -19.78 12.50
N ARG A 924 9.53 -18.75 11.70
CA ARG A 924 10.51 -18.11 10.81
C ARG A 924 10.71 -16.66 11.19
N VAL A 925 11.97 -16.24 11.34
CA VAL A 925 12.30 -14.81 11.52
C VAL A 925 12.02 -14.09 10.20
N LEU A 926 11.04 -13.19 10.23
CA LEU A 926 10.65 -12.35 9.09
C LEU A 926 11.54 -11.13 8.97
N LEU A 927 11.98 -10.58 10.11
CA LEU A 927 12.74 -9.34 10.19
C LEU A 927 13.59 -9.30 11.46
N SER A 928 14.83 -8.79 11.36
CA SER A 928 15.69 -8.41 12.48
C SER A 928 16.38 -7.07 12.19
N THR A 929 16.47 -6.17 13.17
CA THR A 929 17.09 -4.84 12.98
C THR A 929 18.61 -4.87 12.89
N VAL A 930 19.26 -5.97 13.29
CA VAL A 930 20.72 -6.16 13.23
C VAL A 930 21.16 -7.02 12.03
N SER A 931 20.21 -7.46 11.20
CA SER A 931 20.45 -8.08 9.90
C SER A 931 20.05 -7.11 8.79
N ALA A 932 20.66 -7.25 7.61
CA ALA A 932 20.27 -6.47 6.44
C ALA A 932 18.80 -6.74 6.06
N ALA A 933 18.10 -5.72 5.56
CA ALA A 933 16.74 -5.89 5.07
C ALA A 933 16.71 -6.87 3.89
N GLY A 934 15.85 -7.89 3.96
CA GLY A 934 15.78 -8.97 2.96
C GLY A 934 16.84 -10.05 3.12
N ALA A 935 17.50 -10.17 4.28
CA ALA A 935 18.26 -11.37 4.62
C ALA A 935 17.35 -12.61 4.61
N PRO A 936 17.85 -13.80 4.23
CA PRO A 936 17.04 -15.01 4.13
C PRO A 936 16.37 -15.35 5.46
N MET A 937 15.11 -15.75 5.38
CA MET A 937 14.28 -16.04 6.55
C MET A 937 14.85 -17.27 7.26
N ARG A 938 15.21 -17.10 8.53
CA ARG A 938 15.78 -18.19 9.33
C ARG A 938 14.68 -18.87 10.13
N ARG A 939 14.51 -20.19 9.96
CA ARG A 939 13.70 -21.00 10.88
C ARG A 939 14.32 -21.04 12.27
N VAL A 940 13.51 -20.84 13.29
CA VAL A 940 13.89 -20.83 14.70
C VAL A 940 13.00 -21.79 15.50
N VAL A 941 13.63 -22.54 16.40
CA VAL A 941 12.98 -23.37 17.41
C VAL A 941 13.70 -23.08 18.71
N ALA A 942 13.02 -22.43 19.66
CA ALA A 942 13.62 -21.96 20.89
C ALA A 942 12.63 -21.99 22.06
N GLU A 943 13.11 -22.29 23.26
CA GLU A 943 12.38 -22.11 24.53
C GLU A 943 12.73 -20.77 25.20
N GLU A 944 13.89 -20.20 24.83
CA GLU A 944 14.40 -18.90 25.23
C GLU A 944 15.02 -18.23 24.00
N PHE A 945 14.68 -16.96 23.77
CA PHE A 945 15.16 -16.20 22.61
C PHE A 945 16.18 -15.16 23.04
N GLU A 946 17.35 -15.16 22.41
CA GLU A 946 18.44 -14.21 22.66
C GLU A 946 18.35 -13.04 21.68
N LEU A 947 18.43 -11.82 22.19
CA LEU A 947 18.45 -10.56 21.42
C LEU A 947 19.76 -9.83 21.66
N ALA A 948 20.39 -9.36 20.59
CA ALA A 948 21.50 -8.42 20.67
C ALA A 948 21.05 -7.07 21.26
N ALA A 949 22.02 -6.24 21.65
CA ALA A 949 21.77 -4.87 22.10
C ALA A 949 21.02 -4.07 21.03
N GLY A 950 19.87 -3.47 21.38
CA GLY A 950 19.05 -2.71 20.43
C GLY A 950 18.48 -3.53 19.28
N GLU A 951 18.38 -4.85 19.42
CA GLU A 951 17.76 -5.71 18.42
C GLU A 951 16.23 -5.75 18.58
N ALA A 952 15.52 -5.71 17.46
CA ALA A 952 14.12 -6.01 17.36
C ALA A 952 13.89 -7.10 16.30
N VAL A 953 13.02 -8.06 16.59
CA VAL A 953 12.74 -9.22 15.74
C VAL A 953 11.23 -9.42 15.59
N VAL A 954 10.80 -9.73 14.36
CA VAL A 954 9.43 -10.17 14.05
C VAL A 954 9.49 -11.62 13.55
N ILE A 955 8.73 -12.51 14.18
CA ILE A 955 8.73 -13.95 13.90
C ILE A 955 7.34 -14.37 13.46
N ASP A 956 7.25 -15.12 12.38
CA ASP A 956 6.06 -15.86 11.97
C ASP A 956 5.98 -17.18 12.72
N VAL A 957 4.88 -17.41 13.44
CA VAL A 957 4.76 -18.56 14.33
C VAL A 957 4.15 -19.73 13.56
N GLU A 958 4.90 -20.83 13.42
CA GLU A 958 4.40 -22.09 12.86
C GLU A 958 3.40 -22.71 13.85
N ARG A 959 2.30 -23.31 13.35
CA ARG A 959 1.45 -24.14 14.19
C ARG A 959 2.10 -25.50 14.41
N ASP A 960 2.01 -26.00 15.64
CA ASP A 960 2.15 -27.43 15.88
C ASP A 960 0.98 -28.14 15.18
N HIS A 961 1.29 -28.90 14.12
CA HIS A 961 0.33 -29.75 13.40
C HIS A 961 -0.15 -30.96 14.24
N ALA A 962 -0.04 -30.91 15.57
CA ALA A 962 -0.27 -32.05 16.46
C ALA A 962 -1.73 -32.27 16.90
N ASP A 963 -2.65 -31.34 16.62
CA ASP A 963 -4.07 -31.47 17.01
C ASP A 963 -5.01 -31.31 15.80
N HIS A 964 -5.05 -32.32 14.91
CA HIS A 964 -6.18 -32.59 14.03
C HIS A 964 -6.45 -34.09 13.88
#